data_AF-A0AAJ6KAS3-F1
#
_entry.id   AF-A0AAJ6KAS3-F1
#
_cell.length_a   1.000
_cell.length_b   1.000
_cell.length_c   1.000
_cell.angle_alpha   90.00
_cell.angle_beta   90.00
_cell.angle_gamma   90.00
#
_symmetry.space_group_name_H-M   'P 1'
#
loop_
_entity.id
_entity.type
_entity.pdbx_description
1 polymer ?
#
loop_
_entity_poly.entity_id
_entity_poly.type
_entity_poly.pdbx_seq_one_letter_code
_entity_poly.pdbx_strand_id
1 'polypeptide(L)'
;MAKIIYTLTDEAPFLATHSFLPVIASFAKTAGVEVETRDISLSGRIIAQFPERLTDEQRLDDALAELGDLAGTPEANIIKLPNISASIPQLKVAIAELQAQGYDLPDYPDEPTTDDERDARARYDRVKGSAVNPVLREGNSDRRAPLSVKNYARKHPHRMGAWRADSKTNVVTMGVDDFRSNEKTWVAPAEDTLTITFVAQDGTEQTLGQPIPVLAGEVVDGTVLHVAALEAFLRKQIQRAADEDLLFSVHLKATMMKVSDPIIFGHVIRAFFPDVFARYGADLAAAGLTPNDGLGSILAGLDALPNGAEIKQAFQDGIDAGPDLAMVDSDKGITNLHVPSDVIVDASMPAMIRTSGHMWGPDGEEHDTVAVIPDSSYAGIYQAVIEDCRANGAFDPATMGSVPNVGLMALKAEEYGSHDKTFELPGAGVVRVTNAAGETVLEHDVEQGDIWRACQTKDVAVRDWVKLAVTRARATGSPAVFWLDETRAHDAALIGLVRTYLQEHDTDGLQIEVLSPEDAMRFSLERIRRGEDTISVTGNVLRDYLTDLFPIMELGTSAKMLSVVPLLGGGGLFETGAGGSAPKHVQQLVQQNYLRWDSLGEFLALAVSLEHLAGVTGNARAKVLADTLDRATGTFLDEDKSPGRKLGSIDNRGSHFYLAKYWAEELAAQTEDAELAAAFQGLATTLAEQEDTIVHELVEVQGHPADIGGYYRPDDAKTSAVMRPSATLNAALASL
;
A
#
# COMPACT_ATOMS: atom_id res chain seq x y z
N MET A 1 -7.93 -29.99 -11.54
CA MET A 1 -6.71 -29.39 -12.08
C MET A 1 -6.39 -28.21 -11.18
N ALA A 2 -5.12 -27.99 -10.85
CA ALA A 2 -4.72 -26.85 -10.04
C ALA A 2 -4.81 -25.59 -10.90
N LYS A 3 -5.37 -24.49 -10.37
CA LYS A 3 -5.64 -23.28 -11.12
C LYS A 3 -4.99 -22.08 -10.45
N ILE A 4 -4.41 -21.19 -11.25
CA ILE A 4 -3.97 -19.85 -10.85
C ILE A 4 -4.94 -18.85 -11.49
N ILE A 5 -5.47 -17.93 -10.69
CA ILE A 5 -6.23 -16.80 -11.19
C ILE A 5 -5.30 -15.60 -11.33
N TYR A 6 -5.18 -15.06 -12.53
CA TYR A 6 -4.36 -13.91 -12.87
C TYR A 6 -5.26 -12.70 -13.13
N THR A 7 -5.17 -11.66 -12.30
CA THR A 7 -6.09 -10.52 -12.42
C THR A 7 -5.77 -9.65 -13.63
N LEU A 8 -6.77 -9.38 -14.48
CA LEU A 8 -6.70 -8.29 -15.46
C LEU A 8 -7.08 -7.00 -14.75
N THR A 9 -6.24 -5.99 -14.88
CA THR A 9 -6.33 -4.74 -14.11
C THR A 9 -6.35 -3.55 -15.06
N ASP A 10 -5.53 -2.53 -14.82
CA ASP A 10 -5.61 -1.25 -15.50
C ASP A 10 -4.22 -0.83 -16.01
N GLU A 11 -4.20 0.07 -16.99
CA GLU A 11 -3.01 0.84 -17.37
C GLU A 11 -1.76 -0.03 -17.63
N ALA A 12 -0.63 0.24 -16.97
CA ALA A 12 0.64 -0.40 -17.29
C ALA A 12 0.69 -1.90 -16.94
N PRO A 13 0.22 -2.37 -15.77
CA PRO A 13 0.07 -3.79 -15.50
C PRO A 13 -0.85 -4.53 -16.48
N PHE A 14 -1.95 -3.91 -16.93
CA PHE A 14 -2.82 -4.50 -17.96
C PHE A 14 -2.05 -4.74 -19.26
N LEU A 15 -1.31 -3.73 -19.73
CA LEU A 15 -0.46 -3.84 -20.92
C LEU A 15 0.63 -4.92 -20.75
N ALA A 16 1.32 -4.94 -19.62
CA ALA A 16 2.34 -5.95 -19.32
C ALA A 16 1.74 -7.37 -19.32
N THR A 17 0.52 -7.54 -18.81
CA THR A 17 -0.20 -8.82 -18.81
C THR A 17 -0.42 -9.36 -20.22
N HIS A 18 -0.75 -8.52 -21.21
CA HIS A 18 -0.87 -8.95 -22.61
C HIS A 18 0.45 -9.49 -23.20
N SER A 19 1.59 -9.10 -22.64
CA SER A 19 2.90 -9.62 -23.03
C SER A 19 3.28 -10.88 -22.25
N PHE A 20 3.07 -10.89 -20.93
CA PHE A 20 3.60 -11.92 -20.04
C PHE A 20 2.68 -13.12 -19.84
N LEU A 21 1.36 -12.94 -19.81
CA LEU A 21 0.40 -14.01 -19.58
C LEU A 21 0.56 -15.21 -20.54
N PRO A 22 0.83 -15.03 -21.84
CA PRO A 22 1.12 -16.15 -22.74
C PRO A 22 2.36 -16.96 -22.33
N VAL A 23 3.41 -16.32 -21.80
CA VAL A 23 4.60 -17.01 -21.27
C VAL A 23 4.20 -17.85 -20.07
N ILE A 24 3.48 -17.24 -19.10
CA ILE A 24 3.04 -17.93 -17.89
C ILE A 24 2.19 -19.16 -18.24
N ALA A 25 1.18 -18.98 -19.10
CA ALA A 25 0.26 -20.04 -19.49
C ALA A 25 0.98 -21.21 -20.19
N SER A 26 1.91 -20.94 -21.11
CA SER A 26 2.71 -21.97 -21.78
C SER A 26 3.57 -22.75 -20.79
N PHE A 27 4.24 -22.07 -19.85
CA PHE A 27 5.13 -22.71 -18.87
C PHE A 27 4.32 -23.51 -17.83
N ALA A 28 3.28 -22.91 -17.25
CA ALA A 28 2.45 -23.53 -16.21
C ALA A 28 1.74 -24.81 -16.68
N LYS A 29 1.33 -24.85 -17.95
CA LYS A 29 0.68 -26.03 -18.56
C LYS A 29 1.55 -27.28 -18.49
N THR A 30 2.88 -27.17 -18.53
CA THR A 30 3.80 -28.31 -18.42
C THR A 30 3.76 -28.99 -17.04
N ALA A 31 3.29 -28.28 -16.02
CA ALA A 31 3.03 -28.78 -14.67
C ALA A 31 1.54 -29.14 -14.43
N GLY A 32 0.70 -29.12 -15.46
CA GLY A 32 -0.75 -29.36 -15.32
C GLY A 32 -1.46 -28.27 -14.52
N VAL A 33 -0.95 -27.04 -14.56
CA VAL A 33 -1.52 -25.87 -13.91
C VAL A 33 -2.24 -25.02 -14.95
N GLU A 34 -3.53 -24.75 -14.72
CA GLU A 34 -4.34 -23.87 -15.55
C GLU A 34 -4.19 -22.42 -15.07
N VAL A 35 -4.12 -21.47 -16.00
CA VAL A 35 -4.06 -20.04 -15.69
C VAL A 35 -5.29 -19.37 -16.30
N GLU A 36 -6.18 -18.89 -15.46
CA GLU A 36 -7.39 -18.16 -15.87
C GLU A 36 -7.30 -16.70 -15.48
N THR A 37 -8.00 -15.85 -16.21
CA THR A 37 -8.09 -14.42 -15.90
C THR A 37 -9.39 -14.05 -15.22
N ARG A 38 -9.36 -13.00 -14.39
CA ARG A 38 -10.55 -12.31 -13.88
C ARG A 38 -10.38 -10.81 -14.05
N ASP A 39 -11.37 -10.16 -14.68
CA ASP A 39 -11.33 -8.73 -15.01
C ASP A 39 -11.82 -7.89 -13.84
N ILE A 40 -10.87 -7.27 -13.15
CA ILE A 40 -11.12 -6.35 -12.04
C ILE A 40 -10.69 -4.92 -12.41
N SER A 41 -10.53 -4.63 -13.70
CA SER A 41 -10.29 -3.28 -14.21
C SER A 41 -11.38 -2.31 -13.76
N LEU A 42 -11.08 -1.01 -13.76
CA LEU A 42 -12.09 0.02 -13.49
C LEU A 42 -13.26 -0.10 -14.47
N SER A 43 -13.01 -0.32 -15.75
CA SER A 43 -14.07 -0.47 -16.75
C SER A 43 -14.91 -1.73 -16.52
N GLY A 44 -14.26 -2.88 -16.28
CA GLY A 44 -14.96 -4.14 -15.97
C GLY A 44 -15.87 -4.03 -14.75
N ARG A 45 -15.38 -3.40 -13.66
CA ARG A 45 -16.18 -3.17 -12.45
C ARG A 45 -17.32 -2.17 -12.65
N ILE A 46 -17.15 -1.14 -13.49
CA ILE A 46 -18.25 -0.24 -13.88
C ILE A 46 -19.34 -1.03 -14.63
N ILE A 47 -18.95 -1.81 -15.64
CA ILE A 47 -19.86 -2.59 -16.49
C ILE A 47 -20.69 -3.56 -15.64
N ALA A 48 -20.06 -4.25 -14.68
CA ALA A 48 -20.73 -5.22 -13.80
C ALA A 48 -21.82 -4.61 -12.90
N GLN A 49 -21.79 -3.29 -12.63
CA GLN A 49 -22.80 -2.64 -11.78
C GLN A 49 -24.10 -2.25 -12.51
N PHE A 50 -24.12 -2.29 -13.85
CA PHE A 50 -25.27 -1.85 -14.66
C PHE A 50 -25.69 -2.87 -15.73
N PRO A 51 -25.80 -4.18 -15.44
CA PRO A 51 -26.11 -5.19 -16.44
C PRO A 51 -27.46 -4.95 -17.14
N GLU A 52 -28.42 -4.32 -16.45
CA GLU A 52 -29.75 -4.02 -16.96
C GLU A 52 -29.75 -2.98 -18.09
N ARG A 53 -28.66 -2.22 -18.25
CA ARG A 53 -28.49 -1.18 -19.29
C ARG A 53 -27.71 -1.66 -20.51
N LEU A 54 -27.24 -2.91 -20.49
CA LEU A 54 -26.30 -3.43 -21.47
C LEU A 54 -26.90 -4.55 -22.31
N THR A 55 -26.42 -4.70 -23.55
CA THR A 55 -26.73 -5.88 -24.38
C THR A 55 -26.08 -7.13 -23.78
N ASP A 56 -26.56 -8.32 -24.17
CA ASP A 56 -26.02 -9.58 -23.67
C ASP A 56 -24.52 -9.73 -23.97
N GLU A 57 -24.03 -9.18 -25.09
CA GLU A 57 -22.61 -9.18 -25.47
C GLU A 57 -21.75 -8.16 -24.71
N GLN A 58 -22.37 -7.09 -24.18
CA GLN A 58 -21.68 -6.05 -23.41
C GLN A 58 -21.60 -6.37 -21.92
N ARG A 59 -22.47 -7.27 -21.42
CA ARG A 59 -22.48 -7.66 -20.01
C ARG A 59 -21.20 -8.39 -19.64
N LEU A 60 -20.70 -8.06 -18.45
CA LEU A 60 -19.63 -8.78 -17.77
C LEU A 60 -20.16 -9.24 -16.41
N ASP A 61 -19.78 -10.45 -16.02
CA ASP A 61 -20.04 -10.94 -14.67
C ASP A 61 -19.26 -10.12 -13.63
N ASP A 62 -19.76 -10.07 -12.39
CA ASP A 62 -19.05 -9.40 -11.30
C ASP A 62 -17.86 -10.27 -10.82
N ALA A 63 -16.75 -10.16 -11.56
CA ALA A 63 -15.54 -10.91 -11.27
C ALA A 63 -14.91 -10.53 -9.92
N LEU A 64 -15.18 -9.33 -9.38
CA LEU A 64 -14.70 -8.96 -8.06
C LEU A 64 -15.47 -9.69 -6.97
N ALA A 65 -16.80 -9.81 -7.11
CA ALA A 65 -17.61 -10.64 -6.22
C ALA A 65 -17.21 -12.12 -6.29
N GLU A 66 -17.01 -12.67 -7.50
CA GLU A 66 -16.53 -14.05 -7.69
C GLU A 66 -15.18 -14.29 -7.00
N LEU A 67 -14.24 -13.36 -7.14
CA LEU A 67 -12.94 -13.47 -6.47
C LEU A 67 -13.03 -13.35 -4.95
N GLY A 68 -13.98 -12.56 -4.43
CA GLY A 68 -14.26 -12.50 -2.99
C GLY A 68 -14.76 -13.83 -2.45
N ASP A 69 -15.69 -14.47 -3.15
CA ASP A 69 -16.17 -15.82 -2.81
C ASP A 69 -15.03 -16.85 -2.89
N LEU A 70 -14.22 -16.80 -3.96
CA LEU A 70 -13.05 -17.66 -4.12
C LEU A 70 -12.06 -17.47 -2.98
N ALA A 71 -11.79 -16.24 -2.54
CA ALA A 71 -10.84 -15.95 -1.47
C ALA A 71 -11.22 -16.62 -0.13
N GLY A 72 -12.49 -16.98 0.05
CA GLY A 72 -12.99 -17.77 1.17
C GLY A 72 -12.75 -19.28 1.08
N THR A 73 -12.17 -19.80 -0.02
CA THR A 73 -11.99 -21.25 -0.24
C THR A 73 -10.52 -21.68 -0.24
N PRO A 74 -10.22 -22.96 0.09
CA PRO A 74 -8.85 -23.47 0.10
C PRO A 74 -8.23 -23.59 -1.30
N GLU A 75 -9.04 -23.58 -2.36
CA GLU A 75 -8.58 -23.67 -3.76
C GLU A 75 -8.07 -22.33 -4.31
N ALA A 76 -8.26 -21.21 -3.59
CA ALA A 76 -7.82 -19.90 -4.06
C ALA A 76 -6.31 -19.86 -4.27
N ASN A 77 -5.92 -19.49 -5.48
CA ASN A 77 -4.54 -19.12 -5.81
C ASN A 77 -4.62 -17.93 -6.77
N ILE A 78 -4.56 -16.72 -6.21
CA ILE A 78 -4.85 -15.48 -6.92
C ILE A 78 -3.58 -14.64 -7.02
N ILE A 79 -3.09 -14.39 -8.23
CA ILE A 79 -2.04 -13.40 -8.50
C ILE A 79 -2.71 -12.06 -8.79
N LYS A 80 -2.48 -11.09 -7.91
CA LYS A 80 -3.11 -9.76 -7.93
C LYS A 80 -2.14 -8.69 -8.39
N LEU A 81 -2.45 -8.07 -9.53
CA LEU A 81 -1.69 -6.96 -10.10
C LEU A 81 -2.20 -5.61 -9.55
N PRO A 82 -1.38 -4.54 -9.55
CA PRO A 82 -1.86 -3.19 -9.23
C PRO A 82 -3.04 -2.79 -10.10
N ASN A 83 -4.05 -2.16 -9.48
CA ASN A 83 -5.26 -1.70 -10.16
C ASN A 83 -5.61 -0.26 -9.73
N ILE A 84 -6.47 0.40 -10.48
CA ILE A 84 -6.92 1.75 -10.16
C ILE A 84 -7.85 1.74 -8.95
N SER A 85 -7.48 2.49 -7.92
CA SER A 85 -8.40 2.98 -6.89
C SER A 85 -8.98 4.31 -7.33
N ALA A 86 -10.13 4.28 -8.02
CA ALA A 86 -10.55 5.41 -8.86
C ALA A 86 -10.90 6.66 -8.06
N SER A 87 -10.30 7.78 -8.43
CA SER A 87 -10.82 9.11 -8.09
C SER A 87 -12.09 9.43 -8.89
N ILE A 88 -12.87 10.42 -8.45
CA ILE A 88 -14.06 10.87 -9.19
C ILE A 88 -13.71 11.28 -10.64
N PRO A 89 -12.63 12.05 -10.91
CA PRO A 89 -12.25 12.37 -12.28
C PRO A 89 -11.96 11.14 -13.14
N GLN A 90 -11.18 10.17 -12.63
CA GLN A 90 -10.89 8.93 -13.37
C GLN A 90 -12.17 8.15 -13.66
N LEU A 91 -13.08 8.06 -12.69
CA LEU A 91 -14.36 7.39 -12.86
C LEU A 91 -15.18 8.05 -13.99
N LYS A 92 -15.30 9.38 -14.00
CA LYS A 92 -16.03 10.11 -15.04
C LYS A 92 -15.43 9.90 -16.44
N VAL A 93 -14.10 9.92 -16.56
CA VAL A 93 -13.45 9.68 -17.85
C VAL A 93 -13.65 8.23 -18.32
N ALA A 94 -13.57 7.25 -17.41
CA ALA A 94 -13.86 5.85 -17.74
C ALA A 94 -15.32 5.64 -18.19
N ILE A 95 -16.29 6.28 -17.53
CA ILE A 95 -17.70 6.26 -17.96
C ILE A 95 -17.85 6.85 -19.36
N ALA A 96 -17.25 8.03 -19.61
CA ALA A 96 -17.32 8.68 -20.91
C ALA A 96 -16.67 7.85 -22.03
N GLU A 97 -15.55 7.16 -21.75
CA GLU A 97 -14.92 6.23 -22.71
C GLU A 97 -15.85 5.06 -23.04
N LEU A 98 -16.47 4.44 -22.04
CA LEU A 98 -17.42 3.34 -22.22
C LEU A 98 -18.67 3.80 -23.00
N GLN A 99 -19.21 4.97 -22.69
CA GLN A 99 -20.32 5.56 -23.45
C GLN A 99 -19.94 5.79 -24.91
N ALA A 100 -18.73 6.28 -25.19
CA ALA A 100 -18.23 6.45 -26.55
C ALA A 100 -18.04 5.11 -27.29
N GLN A 101 -17.82 4.01 -26.55
CA GLN A 101 -17.78 2.63 -27.07
C GLN A 101 -19.18 1.98 -27.18
N GLY A 102 -20.25 2.69 -26.82
CA GLY A 102 -21.63 2.25 -27.00
C GLY A 102 -22.26 1.56 -25.78
N TYR A 103 -21.67 1.66 -24.60
CA TYR A 103 -22.29 1.21 -23.34
C TYR A 103 -23.26 2.28 -22.83
N ASP A 104 -24.55 1.95 -22.67
CA ASP A 104 -25.60 2.90 -22.24
C ASP A 104 -25.60 3.14 -20.71
N LEU A 105 -24.45 3.59 -20.19
CA LEU A 105 -24.22 3.84 -18.77
C LEU A 105 -24.69 5.24 -18.35
N PRO A 106 -25.28 5.40 -17.15
CA PRO A 106 -25.64 6.72 -16.63
C PRO A 106 -24.38 7.52 -16.28
N ASP A 107 -24.47 8.85 -16.32
CA ASP A 107 -23.39 9.71 -15.82
C ASP A 107 -23.23 9.60 -14.30
N TYR A 108 -22.07 9.98 -13.77
CA TYR A 108 -21.86 10.12 -12.32
C TYR A 108 -22.49 11.43 -11.81
N PRO A 109 -23.51 11.40 -10.93
CA PRO A 109 -24.16 12.61 -10.46
C PRO A 109 -23.47 13.18 -9.21
N ASP A 110 -22.85 14.36 -9.37
CA ASP A 110 -22.16 15.05 -8.28
C ASP A 110 -23.11 15.47 -7.15
N GLU A 111 -24.33 15.85 -7.49
CA GLU A 111 -25.40 16.23 -6.56
C GLU A 111 -26.70 15.56 -7.01
N PRO A 112 -27.00 14.34 -6.52
CA PRO A 112 -28.14 13.58 -7.00
C PRO A 112 -29.46 14.18 -6.51
N THR A 113 -30.32 14.58 -7.45
CA THR A 113 -31.64 15.18 -7.19
C THR A 113 -32.78 14.17 -7.33
N THR A 114 -32.59 13.12 -8.13
CA THR A 114 -33.59 12.07 -8.39
C THR A 114 -33.23 10.73 -7.73
N ASP A 115 -34.20 9.81 -7.63
CA ASP A 115 -33.94 8.46 -7.09
C ASP A 115 -32.99 7.65 -7.99
N ASP A 116 -33.12 7.79 -9.32
CA ASP A 116 -32.23 7.14 -10.29
C ASP A 116 -30.79 7.66 -10.16
N GLU A 117 -30.59 8.97 -9.94
CA GLU A 117 -29.26 9.54 -9.69
C GLU A 117 -28.69 9.07 -8.35
N ARG A 118 -29.52 8.93 -7.30
CA ARG A 118 -29.08 8.38 -6.01
C ARG A 118 -28.65 6.92 -6.13
N ASP A 119 -29.39 6.10 -6.87
CA ASP A 119 -29.03 4.70 -7.13
C ASP A 119 -27.74 4.60 -7.96
N ALA A 120 -27.64 5.34 -9.07
CA ALA A 120 -26.45 5.36 -9.91
C ALA A 120 -25.21 5.77 -9.11
N ARG A 121 -25.29 6.84 -8.31
CA ARG A 121 -24.20 7.27 -7.44
C ARG A 121 -23.84 6.18 -6.43
N ALA A 122 -24.82 5.57 -5.76
CA ALA A 122 -24.55 4.54 -4.77
C ALA A 122 -23.80 3.35 -5.37
N ARG A 123 -24.14 2.92 -6.60
CA ARG A 123 -23.42 1.87 -7.31
C ARG A 123 -22.01 2.29 -7.73
N TYR A 124 -21.86 3.49 -8.29
CA TYR A 124 -20.53 4.04 -8.61
C TYR A 124 -19.64 4.23 -7.38
N ASP A 125 -20.22 4.58 -6.24
CA ASP A 125 -19.50 4.77 -4.99
C ASP A 125 -18.93 3.45 -4.44
N ARG A 126 -19.49 2.29 -4.85
CA ARG A 126 -18.91 0.95 -4.60
C ARG A 126 -17.72 0.63 -5.50
N VAL A 127 -17.60 1.30 -6.65
CA VAL A 127 -16.53 1.08 -7.64
C VAL A 127 -15.34 2.02 -7.41
N LYS A 128 -15.59 3.25 -6.95
CA LYS A 128 -14.53 4.25 -6.72
C LYS A 128 -13.70 3.96 -5.46
N GLY A 129 -12.50 4.53 -5.39
CA GLY A 129 -11.57 4.31 -4.29
C GLY A 129 -11.02 2.88 -4.25
N SER A 130 -10.52 2.46 -3.08
CA SER A 130 -9.94 1.13 -2.87
C SER A 130 -11.03 0.06 -2.72
N ALA A 131 -11.71 -0.27 -3.82
CA ALA A 131 -12.82 -1.24 -3.82
C ALA A 131 -12.34 -2.70 -3.86
N VAL A 132 -11.18 -2.98 -4.47
CA VAL A 132 -10.71 -4.35 -4.70
C VAL A 132 -10.03 -4.96 -3.47
N ASN A 133 -9.07 -4.26 -2.87
CA ASN A 133 -8.26 -4.81 -1.77
C ASN A 133 -9.12 -5.27 -0.58
N PRO A 134 -10.18 -4.55 -0.15
CA PRO A 134 -11.07 -5.02 0.92
C PRO A 134 -11.79 -6.34 0.67
N VAL A 135 -11.95 -6.74 -0.60
CA VAL A 135 -12.63 -7.99 -0.98
C VAL A 135 -11.64 -9.15 -1.06
N LEU A 136 -10.41 -8.89 -1.50
CA LEU A 136 -9.42 -9.95 -1.71
C LEU A 136 -8.56 -10.24 -0.48
N ARG A 137 -8.34 -9.25 0.41
CA ARG A 137 -7.47 -9.39 1.59
C ARG A 137 -8.18 -10.08 2.76
N GLU A 138 -8.66 -11.28 2.51
CA GLU A 138 -9.31 -12.18 3.47
C GLU A 138 -8.27 -12.99 4.27
N GLY A 139 -7.14 -12.37 4.63
CA GLY A 139 -6.00 -13.03 5.25
C GLY A 139 -4.96 -12.04 5.78
N ASN A 140 -4.01 -12.54 6.57
CA ASN A 140 -2.92 -11.72 7.11
C ASN A 140 -1.77 -11.58 6.11
N SER A 141 -0.84 -10.67 6.38
CA SER A 141 0.27 -10.35 5.48
C SER A 141 1.54 -11.13 5.83
N ASP A 142 2.16 -11.79 4.84
CA ASP A 142 3.58 -12.21 4.85
C ASP A 142 4.32 -11.39 3.79
N ARG A 143 5.06 -10.36 4.23
CA ARG A 143 5.82 -9.47 3.36
C ARG A 143 7.31 -9.57 3.64
N ARG A 144 8.11 -9.81 2.60
CA ARG A 144 9.55 -10.07 2.73
C ARG A 144 10.32 -9.85 1.43
N ALA A 145 11.59 -9.51 1.54
CA ALA A 145 12.47 -9.44 0.38
C ALA A 145 12.72 -10.87 -0.15
N PRO A 146 12.55 -11.13 -1.46
CA PRO A 146 13.04 -12.38 -2.04
C PRO A 146 14.56 -12.50 -1.88
N LEU A 147 15.05 -13.72 -1.68
CA LEU A 147 16.48 -13.98 -1.51
C LEU A 147 17.29 -13.55 -2.74
N SER A 148 16.76 -13.78 -3.94
CA SER A 148 17.33 -13.33 -5.22
C SER A 148 17.53 -11.81 -5.26
N VAL A 149 16.50 -11.03 -4.90
CA VAL A 149 16.57 -9.56 -4.82
C VAL A 149 17.54 -9.08 -3.74
N LYS A 150 17.53 -9.72 -2.56
CA LYS A 150 18.46 -9.38 -1.47
C LYS A 150 19.91 -9.64 -1.88
N ASN A 151 20.19 -10.77 -2.52
CA ASN A 151 21.54 -11.10 -3.01
C ASN A 151 22.01 -10.13 -4.10
N TYR A 152 21.11 -9.71 -4.99
CA TYR A 152 21.40 -8.65 -5.95
C TYR A 152 21.76 -7.33 -5.26
N ALA A 153 20.95 -6.89 -4.28
CA ALA A 153 21.24 -5.67 -3.52
C ALA A 153 22.59 -5.73 -2.78
N ARG A 154 23.00 -6.92 -2.32
CA ARG A 154 24.32 -7.11 -1.71
C ARG A 154 25.48 -6.95 -2.70
N LYS A 155 25.32 -7.47 -3.93
CA LYS A 155 26.31 -7.34 -5.01
C LYS A 155 26.34 -5.92 -5.61
N HIS A 156 25.19 -5.25 -5.62
CA HIS A 156 24.96 -3.94 -6.23
C HIS A 156 24.33 -2.97 -5.21
N PRO A 157 25.07 -2.60 -4.14
CA PRO A 157 24.54 -1.77 -3.07
C PRO A 157 24.12 -0.41 -3.60
N HIS A 158 22.88 -0.02 -3.29
CA HIS A 158 22.34 1.27 -3.63
C HIS A 158 22.93 2.37 -2.72
N ARG A 159 22.81 3.63 -3.15
CA ARG A 159 23.31 4.77 -2.37
C ARG A 159 22.50 4.95 -1.08
N MET A 160 23.22 5.06 0.03
CA MET A 160 22.75 5.50 1.34
C MET A 160 23.41 6.84 1.70
N GLY A 161 22.63 7.82 2.14
CA GLY A 161 23.12 9.11 2.60
C GLY A 161 23.91 8.95 3.90
N ALA A 162 25.02 9.68 4.01
CA ALA A 162 25.91 9.56 5.15
C ALA A 162 25.32 10.28 6.37
N TRP A 163 25.12 9.54 7.46
CA TRP A 163 24.65 10.11 8.72
C TRP A 163 25.77 10.73 9.53
N ARG A 164 25.46 11.88 10.15
CA ARG A 164 26.38 12.60 11.04
C ARG A 164 25.88 12.55 12.47
N ALA A 165 26.81 12.44 13.41
CA ALA A 165 26.50 12.38 14.84
C ALA A 165 25.88 13.68 15.38
N ASP A 166 26.06 14.80 14.68
CA ASP A 166 25.54 16.13 15.00
C ASP A 166 24.27 16.50 14.22
N SER A 167 23.68 15.58 13.44
CA SER A 167 22.37 15.81 12.80
C SER A 167 21.33 16.17 13.84
N LYS A 168 20.58 17.23 13.57
CA LYS A 168 19.49 17.74 14.41
C LYS A 168 18.13 17.15 14.04
N THR A 169 18.04 16.34 13.00
CA THR A 169 16.79 15.71 12.59
C THR A 169 16.22 14.84 13.70
N ASN A 170 14.96 15.06 14.06
CA ASN A 170 14.25 14.23 15.04
C ASN A 170 12.77 14.15 14.69
N VAL A 171 12.14 13.03 15.06
CA VAL A 171 10.70 12.92 15.11
C VAL A 171 10.18 13.63 16.36
N VAL A 172 9.07 14.34 16.21
CA VAL A 172 8.33 14.94 17.32
C VAL A 172 6.89 14.46 17.30
N THR A 173 6.37 14.15 18.49
CA THR A 173 5.03 13.59 18.71
C THR A 173 4.44 14.11 20.02
N MET A 174 3.12 14.02 20.19
CA MET A 174 2.40 14.56 21.36
C MET A 174 2.71 13.79 22.65
N GLY A 175 2.54 12.47 22.64
CA GLY A 175 2.83 11.58 23.78
C GLY A 175 1.81 11.61 24.92
N VAL A 176 0.89 12.58 24.91
CA VAL A 176 -0.26 12.73 25.82
C VAL A 176 -1.40 13.36 25.04
N ASP A 177 -2.64 13.11 25.48
CA ASP A 177 -3.87 13.65 24.88
C ASP A 177 -4.04 13.31 23.38
N ASP A 178 -3.36 12.25 22.94
CA ASP A 178 -3.37 11.68 21.59
C ASP A 178 -4.08 10.33 21.54
N PHE A 179 -4.20 9.76 20.33
CA PHE A 179 -4.91 8.49 20.19
C PHE A 179 -4.27 7.37 21.01
N ARG A 180 -2.93 7.33 21.08
CA ARG A 180 -2.21 6.33 21.89
C ARG A 180 -2.57 6.44 23.37
N SER A 181 -2.48 7.63 23.94
CA SER A 181 -2.58 7.85 25.39
C SER A 181 -4.01 7.81 25.92
N ASN A 182 -4.99 8.11 25.07
CA ASN A 182 -6.41 8.11 25.43
C ASN A 182 -7.14 6.79 25.15
N GLU A 183 -6.44 5.78 24.62
CA GLU A 183 -7.03 4.53 24.18
C GLU A 183 -7.66 3.70 25.32
N LYS A 184 -8.86 3.20 25.07
CA LYS A 184 -9.54 2.21 25.91
C LYS A 184 -9.99 1.04 25.05
N THR A 185 -9.89 -0.16 25.60
CA THR A 185 -10.18 -1.41 24.88
C THR A 185 -11.18 -2.27 25.64
N TRP A 186 -12.08 -2.89 24.89
CA TRP A 186 -13.06 -3.86 25.36
C TRP A 186 -12.99 -5.11 24.47
N VAL A 187 -12.97 -6.29 25.07
CA VAL A 187 -13.00 -7.58 24.35
C VAL A 187 -14.41 -8.16 24.48
N ALA A 188 -15.06 -8.38 23.35
CA ALA A 188 -16.43 -8.84 23.29
C ALA A 188 -16.57 -10.26 23.90
N PRO A 189 -17.37 -10.45 24.95
CA PRO A 189 -17.53 -11.78 25.56
C PRO A 189 -18.41 -12.73 24.72
N ALA A 190 -19.24 -12.17 23.83
CA ALA A 190 -20.15 -12.88 22.95
C ALA A 190 -20.43 -12.02 21.70
N GLU A 191 -21.13 -12.59 20.72
CA GLU A 191 -21.68 -11.81 19.61
C GLU A 191 -22.67 -10.75 20.12
N ASP A 192 -22.52 -9.51 19.65
CA ASP A 192 -23.33 -8.37 20.10
C ASP A 192 -23.38 -7.29 19.00
N THR A 193 -24.06 -6.18 19.27
CA THR A 193 -24.08 -4.98 18.43
C THR A 193 -23.84 -3.75 19.29
N LEU A 194 -22.80 -3.00 18.95
CA LEU A 194 -22.44 -1.77 19.66
C LEU A 194 -23.07 -0.54 18.99
N THR A 195 -23.43 0.45 19.80
CA THR A 195 -23.91 1.77 19.36
C THR A 195 -22.99 2.85 19.92
N ILE A 196 -22.58 3.79 19.06
CA ILE A 196 -21.77 4.95 19.47
C ILE A 196 -22.70 6.15 19.60
N THR A 197 -22.66 6.83 20.75
CA THR A 197 -23.50 7.99 21.04
C THR A 197 -22.66 9.11 21.62
N PHE A 198 -22.73 10.30 21.02
CA PHE A 198 -22.26 11.54 21.63
C PHE A 198 -23.35 12.08 22.56
N VAL A 199 -22.98 12.39 23.79
CA VAL A 199 -23.86 12.95 24.82
C VAL A 199 -23.31 14.32 25.20
N ALA A 200 -23.99 15.38 24.76
CA ALA A 200 -23.62 16.75 25.05
C ALA A 200 -23.75 17.07 26.55
N GLN A 201 -23.09 18.14 27.00
CA GLN A 201 -23.18 18.60 28.40
C GLN A 201 -24.61 18.94 28.88
N ASP A 202 -25.51 19.29 27.96
CA ASP A 202 -26.92 19.55 28.25
C ASP A 202 -27.81 18.29 28.29
N GLY A 203 -27.21 17.11 28.05
CA GLY A 203 -27.88 15.81 28.00
C GLY A 203 -28.46 15.44 26.64
N THR A 204 -28.27 16.26 25.60
CA THR A 204 -28.67 15.91 24.23
C THR A 204 -27.83 14.74 23.72
N GLU A 205 -28.50 13.71 23.20
CA GLU A 205 -27.85 12.54 22.64
C GLU A 205 -27.90 12.55 21.11
N GLN A 206 -26.77 12.22 20.48
CA GLN A 206 -26.62 12.05 19.04
C GLN A 206 -25.92 10.71 18.77
N THR A 207 -26.64 9.78 18.15
CA THR A 207 -26.02 8.55 17.63
C THR A 207 -25.04 8.89 16.50
N LEU A 208 -23.83 8.34 16.57
CA LEU A 208 -22.78 8.52 15.58
C LEU A 208 -22.62 7.24 14.76
N GLY A 209 -22.61 7.37 13.43
CA GLY A 209 -22.40 6.25 12.52
C GLY A 209 -23.51 5.20 12.53
N GLN A 210 -23.17 4.00 12.03
CA GLN A 210 -24.06 2.83 12.01
C GLN A 210 -23.78 1.90 13.19
N PRO A 211 -24.74 1.04 13.58
CA PRO A 211 -24.49 0.00 14.57
C PRO A 211 -23.33 -0.92 14.16
N ILE A 212 -22.52 -1.32 15.13
CA ILE A 212 -21.29 -2.07 14.91
C ILE A 212 -21.50 -3.52 15.37
N PRO A 213 -21.68 -4.48 14.45
CA PRO A 213 -21.70 -5.89 14.83
C PRO A 213 -20.31 -6.32 15.32
N VAL A 214 -20.29 -7.08 16.42
CA VAL A 214 -19.08 -7.64 17.01
C VAL A 214 -19.25 -9.14 17.24
N LEU A 215 -18.16 -9.89 17.07
CA LEU A 215 -18.09 -11.33 17.32
C LEU A 215 -17.54 -11.62 18.72
N ALA A 216 -17.78 -12.83 19.23
CA ALA A 216 -17.13 -13.28 20.46
C ALA A 216 -15.60 -13.25 20.31
N GLY A 217 -14.91 -12.69 21.31
CA GLY A 217 -13.45 -12.52 21.31
C GLY A 217 -12.94 -11.34 20.48
N GLU A 218 -13.82 -10.60 19.78
CA GLU A 218 -13.41 -9.42 19.01
C GLU A 218 -12.91 -8.30 19.94
N VAL A 219 -11.74 -7.76 19.63
CA VAL A 219 -11.14 -6.63 20.33
C VAL A 219 -11.69 -5.34 19.71
N VAL A 220 -12.26 -4.48 20.54
CA VAL A 220 -12.83 -3.19 20.14
C VAL A 220 -12.21 -2.08 20.97
N ASP A 221 -11.70 -1.06 20.28
CA ASP A 221 -11.02 0.06 20.92
C ASP A 221 -11.79 1.35 20.64
N GLY A 222 -11.76 2.27 21.59
CA GLY A 222 -12.20 3.64 21.44
C GLY A 222 -11.10 4.57 21.91
N THR A 223 -10.90 5.68 21.22
CA THR A 223 -9.88 6.67 21.58
C THR A 223 -10.24 8.06 21.05
N VAL A 224 -9.58 9.09 21.56
CA VAL A 224 -9.74 10.49 21.16
C VAL A 224 -8.39 11.19 21.02
N LEU A 225 -8.24 11.98 19.96
CA LEU A 225 -7.18 12.98 19.83
C LEU A 225 -7.76 14.34 20.21
N HIS A 226 -7.25 14.93 21.30
CA HIS A 226 -7.72 16.24 21.75
C HIS A 226 -7.11 17.36 20.90
N VAL A 227 -7.97 18.09 20.19
CA VAL A 227 -7.54 19.11 19.23
C VAL A 227 -6.84 20.28 19.91
N ALA A 228 -7.29 20.69 21.10
CA ALA A 228 -6.63 21.76 21.85
C ALA A 228 -5.16 21.40 22.18
N ALA A 229 -4.91 20.15 22.58
CA ALA A 229 -3.57 19.64 22.85
C ALA A 229 -2.74 19.53 21.57
N LEU A 230 -3.34 19.04 20.47
CA LEU A 230 -2.72 18.99 19.15
C LEU A 230 -2.24 20.36 18.70
N GLU A 231 -3.09 21.39 18.75
CA GLU A 231 -2.72 22.73 18.31
C GLU A 231 -1.62 23.36 19.19
N ALA A 232 -1.65 23.12 20.50
CA ALA A 232 -0.59 23.56 21.41
C ALA A 232 0.74 22.88 21.09
N PHE A 233 0.71 21.56 20.83
CA PHE A 233 1.87 20.80 20.38
C PHE A 233 2.42 21.34 19.05
N LEU A 234 1.57 21.54 18.04
CA LEU A 234 1.97 22.02 16.72
C LEU A 234 2.63 23.39 16.79
N ARG A 235 2.02 24.36 17.50
CA ARG A 235 2.61 25.69 17.71
C ARG A 235 3.99 25.62 18.34
N LYS A 236 4.18 24.72 19.32
CA LYS A 236 5.50 24.49 19.94
C LYS A 236 6.51 23.92 18.94
N GLN A 237 6.11 22.98 18.07
CA GLN A 237 7.04 22.38 17.11
C GLN A 237 7.39 23.33 15.96
N ILE A 238 6.44 24.15 15.51
CA ILE A 238 6.69 25.21 14.52
C ILE A 238 7.71 26.22 15.09
N GLN A 239 7.52 26.67 16.32
CA GLN A 239 8.49 27.55 16.98
C GLN A 239 9.86 26.89 17.13
N ARG A 240 9.89 25.60 17.50
CA ARG A 240 11.14 24.83 17.61
C ARG A 240 11.89 24.78 16.29
N ALA A 241 11.20 24.48 15.19
CA ALA A 241 11.82 24.43 13.87
C ALA A 241 12.45 25.79 13.50
N ALA A 242 11.77 26.89 13.83
CA ALA A 242 12.29 28.24 13.60
C ALA A 242 13.50 28.57 14.49
N ASP A 243 13.43 28.24 15.79
CA ASP A 243 14.49 28.52 16.75
C ASP A 243 15.77 27.70 16.47
N GLU A 244 15.63 26.48 15.95
CA GLU A 244 16.74 25.56 15.68
C GLU A 244 17.28 25.65 14.25
N ASP A 245 16.65 26.46 13.38
CA ASP A 245 16.94 26.60 11.95
C ASP A 245 16.82 25.26 11.21
N LEU A 246 15.65 24.64 11.32
CA LEU A 246 15.32 23.32 10.77
C LEU A 246 14.09 23.41 9.88
N LEU A 247 14.01 22.51 8.90
CA LEU A 247 12.78 22.35 8.14
C LEU A 247 11.66 21.89 9.07
N PHE A 248 10.46 22.44 8.88
CA PHE A 248 9.23 21.89 9.45
C PHE A 248 8.61 20.92 8.44
N SER A 249 8.47 19.65 8.82
CA SER A 249 7.82 18.63 8.00
C SER A 249 6.73 17.89 8.77
N VAL A 250 5.69 17.47 8.05
CA VAL A 250 4.53 16.75 8.58
C VAL A 250 4.32 15.48 7.79
N HIS A 251 4.22 14.38 8.51
CA HIS A 251 4.15 13.03 7.95
C HIS A 251 2.87 12.34 8.43
N LEU A 252 1.88 12.25 7.54
CA LEU A 252 0.57 11.65 7.79
C LEU A 252 0.24 10.61 6.70
N LYS A 253 -0.94 10.00 6.76
CA LYS A 253 -1.42 9.02 5.78
C LYS A 253 -2.80 9.37 5.22
N ALA A 254 -2.98 10.63 4.80
CA ALA A 254 -4.26 11.25 4.43
C ALA A 254 -5.12 10.44 3.43
N THR A 255 -4.51 9.76 2.45
CA THR A 255 -5.25 8.96 1.47
C THR A 255 -5.88 7.72 2.09
N MET A 256 -5.17 7.05 3.01
CA MET A 256 -5.66 5.85 3.67
C MET A 256 -6.59 6.27 4.81
N MET A 257 -6.08 7.08 5.73
CA MET A 257 -6.79 7.59 6.91
C MET A 257 -7.70 8.78 6.54
N LYS A 258 -8.58 8.55 5.57
CA LYS A 258 -9.38 9.56 4.84
C LYS A 258 -10.31 10.45 5.68
N VAL A 259 -10.43 10.20 6.99
CA VAL A 259 -11.22 11.02 7.92
C VAL A 259 -10.29 11.74 8.88
N SER A 260 -9.54 11.01 9.73
CA SER A 260 -8.69 11.60 10.77
C SER A 260 -7.59 12.49 10.20
N ASP A 261 -6.83 12.00 9.22
CA ASP A 261 -5.58 12.63 8.84
C ASP A 261 -5.77 13.93 8.04
N PRO A 262 -6.78 14.07 7.15
CA PRO A 262 -7.13 15.36 6.57
C PRO A 262 -7.53 16.41 7.63
N ILE A 263 -8.22 16.02 8.72
CA ILE A 263 -8.57 16.94 9.81
C ILE A 263 -7.30 17.36 10.56
N ILE A 264 -6.42 16.42 10.92
CA ILE A 264 -5.13 16.71 11.55
C ILE A 264 -4.28 17.64 10.68
N PHE A 265 -4.22 17.38 9.37
CA PHE A 265 -3.53 18.23 8.40
C PHE A 265 -4.13 19.65 8.33
N GLY A 266 -5.45 19.76 8.45
CA GLY A 266 -6.14 21.04 8.58
C GLY A 266 -5.68 21.83 9.81
N HIS A 267 -5.53 21.17 10.96
CA HIS A 267 -4.98 21.81 12.16
C HIS A 267 -3.51 22.21 12.03
N VAL A 268 -2.70 21.44 11.31
CA VAL A 268 -1.32 21.83 10.95
C VAL A 268 -1.31 23.16 10.19
N ILE A 269 -2.14 23.29 9.16
CA ILE A 269 -2.23 24.52 8.37
C ILE A 269 -2.72 25.69 9.24
N ARG A 270 -3.74 25.47 10.09
CA ARG A 270 -4.22 26.52 11.01
C ARG A 270 -3.16 26.93 12.02
N ALA A 271 -2.37 25.99 12.53
CA ALA A 271 -1.30 26.26 13.48
C ALA A 271 -0.12 27.02 12.84
N PHE A 272 0.16 26.77 11.55
CA PHE A 272 1.20 27.47 10.79
C PHE A 272 0.77 28.88 10.37
N PHE A 273 -0.52 29.09 10.06
CA PHE A 273 -1.06 30.38 9.62
C PHE A 273 -2.10 30.98 10.58
N PRO A 274 -1.79 31.14 11.89
CA PRO A 274 -2.80 31.52 12.88
C PRO A 274 -3.43 32.88 12.60
N ASP A 275 -2.64 33.87 12.15
CA ASP A 275 -3.11 35.21 11.86
C ASP A 275 -4.02 35.26 10.62
N VAL A 276 -3.76 34.42 9.62
CA VAL A 276 -4.59 34.32 8.42
C VAL A 276 -5.97 33.77 8.77
N PHE A 277 -6.04 32.69 9.55
CA PHE A 277 -7.32 32.11 9.95
C PHE A 277 -8.06 32.98 10.98
N ALA A 278 -7.35 33.70 11.85
CA ALA A 278 -7.97 34.66 12.77
C ALA A 278 -8.64 35.82 12.02
N ARG A 279 -8.05 36.29 10.91
CA ARG A 279 -8.56 37.43 10.14
C ARG A 279 -9.56 37.05 9.05
N TYR A 280 -9.33 35.92 8.35
CA TYR A 280 -10.06 35.55 7.14
C TYR A 280 -10.73 34.16 7.20
N GLY A 281 -10.67 33.48 8.35
CA GLY A 281 -11.21 32.12 8.47
C GLY A 281 -12.70 32.00 8.13
N ALA A 282 -13.49 33.03 8.46
CA ALA A 282 -14.91 33.08 8.10
C ALA A 282 -15.13 33.23 6.58
N ASP A 283 -14.30 34.03 5.89
CA ASP A 283 -14.38 34.21 4.44
C ASP A 283 -13.99 32.93 3.70
N LEU A 284 -12.91 32.27 4.15
CA LEU A 284 -12.45 30.99 3.63
C LEU A 284 -13.54 29.91 3.80
N ALA A 285 -14.12 29.80 5.00
CA ALA A 285 -15.19 28.83 5.27
C ALA A 285 -16.45 29.10 4.44
N ALA A 286 -16.87 30.36 4.30
CA ALA A 286 -18.02 30.75 3.47
C ALA A 286 -17.80 30.44 1.98
N ALA A 287 -16.54 30.44 1.52
CA ALA A 287 -16.14 30.06 0.17
C ALA A 287 -15.99 28.54 -0.03
N GLY A 288 -16.18 27.73 1.03
CA GLY A 288 -15.91 26.29 0.99
C GLY A 288 -14.42 25.93 0.95
N LEU A 289 -13.52 26.89 1.22
CA LEU A 289 -12.08 26.65 1.25
C LEU A 289 -11.68 26.12 2.63
N THR A 290 -11.46 24.81 2.70
CA THR A 290 -11.08 24.11 3.93
C THR A 290 -9.57 23.82 3.95
N PRO A 291 -8.89 24.00 5.11
CA PRO A 291 -7.50 23.57 5.24
C PRO A 291 -7.32 22.05 5.20
N ASN A 292 -8.39 21.27 5.38
CA ASN A 292 -8.31 19.81 5.31
C ASN A 292 -7.93 19.32 3.90
N ASP A 293 -8.20 20.13 2.86
CA ASP A 293 -7.86 19.85 1.47
C ASP A 293 -6.47 20.39 1.07
N GLY A 294 -5.79 21.05 2.02
CA GLY A 294 -4.44 21.59 1.84
C GLY A 294 -4.37 23.03 1.32
N LEU A 295 -3.18 23.62 1.47
CA LEU A 295 -2.91 25.01 1.11
C LEU A 295 -3.10 25.24 -0.41
N GLY A 296 -2.77 24.26 -1.25
CA GLY A 296 -2.94 24.36 -2.70
C GLY A 296 -4.40 24.55 -3.10
N SER A 297 -5.32 23.84 -2.45
CA SER A 297 -6.77 23.98 -2.67
C SER A 297 -7.25 25.38 -2.26
N ILE A 298 -6.83 25.86 -1.09
CA ILE A 298 -7.13 27.22 -0.62
C ILE A 298 -6.64 28.25 -1.65
N LEU A 299 -5.35 28.22 -2.00
CA LEU A 299 -4.73 29.20 -2.89
C LEU A 299 -5.38 29.25 -4.28
N ALA A 300 -5.77 28.09 -4.82
CA ALA A 300 -6.47 28.01 -6.10
C ALA A 300 -7.88 28.61 -6.04
N GLY A 301 -8.56 28.51 -4.90
CA GLY A 301 -9.89 29.06 -4.69
C GLY A 301 -9.95 30.56 -4.40
N LEU A 302 -8.82 31.17 -3.98
CA LEU A 302 -8.79 32.60 -3.62
C LEU A 302 -9.17 33.53 -4.77
N ASP A 303 -8.94 33.15 -6.03
CA ASP A 303 -9.29 33.98 -7.18
C ASP A 303 -10.81 34.22 -7.31
N ALA A 304 -11.64 33.40 -6.66
CA ALA A 304 -13.09 33.57 -6.61
C ALA A 304 -13.56 34.54 -5.51
N LEU A 305 -12.66 34.98 -4.61
CA LEU A 305 -12.98 35.83 -3.47
C LEU A 305 -12.65 37.32 -3.74
N PRO A 306 -13.52 38.27 -3.36
CA PRO A 306 -13.25 39.70 -3.55
C PRO A 306 -11.98 40.20 -2.84
N ASN A 307 -11.62 39.61 -1.70
CA ASN A 307 -10.41 39.88 -0.93
C ASN A 307 -9.31 38.81 -1.16
N GLY A 308 -9.43 37.97 -2.18
CA GLY A 308 -8.51 36.85 -2.43
C GLY A 308 -7.04 37.24 -2.54
N ALA A 309 -6.73 38.37 -3.19
CA ALA A 309 -5.35 38.86 -3.30
C ALA A 309 -4.74 39.25 -1.94
N GLU A 310 -5.55 39.82 -1.05
CA GLU A 310 -5.13 40.18 0.31
C GLU A 310 -4.87 38.92 1.16
N ILE A 311 -5.76 37.92 1.06
CA ILE A 311 -5.61 36.63 1.74
C ILE A 311 -4.35 35.90 1.23
N LYS A 312 -4.13 35.91 -0.10
CA LYS A 312 -2.97 35.27 -0.73
C LYS A 312 -1.66 35.88 -0.23
N GLN A 313 -1.59 37.21 -0.13
CA GLN A 313 -0.43 37.89 0.43
C GLN A 313 -0.26 37.54 1.92
N ALA A 314 -1.33 37.45 2.70
CA ALA A 314 -1.24 37.06 4.12
C ALA A 314 -0.70 35.63 4.31
N PHE A 315 -1.04 34.69 3.43
CA PHE A 315 -0.40 33.36 3.41
C PHE A 315 1.09 33.45 3.07
N GLN A 316 1.47 34.26 2.07
CA GLN A 316 2.88 34.46 1.73
C GLN A 316 3.66 35.07 2.89
N ASP A 317 3.12 36.10 3.54
CA ASP A 317 3.72 36.73 4.72
C ASP A 317 3.89 35.71 5.86
N GLY A 318 2.94 34.78 6.02
CA GLY A 318 3.04 33.68 6.99
C GLY A 318 4.12 32.66 6.64
N ILE A 319 4.33 32.36 5.35
CA ILE A 319 5.46 31.52 4.89
C ILE A 319 6.78 32.23 5.20
N ASP A 320 6.88 33.51 4.85
CA ASP A 320 8.11 34.30 5.01
C ASP A 320 8.47 34.54 6.50
N ALA A 321 7.48 34.51 7.40
CA ALA A 321 7.66 34.70 8.84
C ALA A 321 7.83 33.40 9.64
N GLY A 322 7.44 32.25 9.06
CA GLY A 322 7.54 30.93 9.69
C GLY A 322 8.91 30.28 9.49
N PRO A 323 9.13 29.06 10.06
CA PRO A 323 10.27 28.25 9.67
C PRO A 323 10.14 27.79 8.22
N ASP A 324 11.27 27.47 7.58
CA ASP A 324 11.26 26.86 6.26
C ASP A 324 10.49 25.54 6.29
N LEU A 325 9.64 25.35 5.28
CA LEU A 325 8.87 24.13 5.10
C LEU A 325 9.65 23.13 4.25
N ALA A 326 9.54 21.85 4.57
CA ALA A 326 9.97 20.82 3.63
C ALA A 326 9.21 20.94 2.30
N MET A 327 9.91 20.71 1.19
CA MET A 327 9.41 20.88 -0.16
C MET A 327 9.09 19.54 -0.81
N VAL A 328 7.98 19.50 -1.54
CA VAL A 328 7.63 18.41 -2.46
C VAL A 328 8.24 18.69 -3.83
N ASP A 329 8.20 19.96 -4.26
CA ASP A 329 8.80 20.44 -5.51
C ASP A 329 9.23 21.92 -5.31
N SER A 330 10.52 22.13 -5.03
CA SER A 330 11.09 23.45 -4.75
C SER A 330 11.03 24.38 -5.96
N ASP A 331 11.28 23.87 -7.17
CA ASP A 331 11.21 24.63 -8.43
C ASP A 331 9.82 25.24 -8.68
N LYS A 332 8.77 24.59 -8.17
CA LYS A 332 7.38 25.05 -8.27
C LYS A 332 6.84 25.70 -6.99
N GLY A 333 7.64 25.79 -5.92
CA GLY A 333 7.19 26.29 -4.63
C GLY A 333 6.15 25.41 -3.93
N ILE A 334 6.07 24.12 -4.27
CA ILE A 334 5.11 23.19 -3.65
C ILE A 334 5.73 22.66 -2.34
N THR A 335 5.18 23.13 -1.23
CA THR A 335 5.56 22.74 0.13
C THR A 335 4.81 21.49 0.62
N ASN A 336 5.28 20.90 1.72
CA ASN A 336 4.61 19.82 2.46
C ASN A 336 3.14 20.14 2.81
N LEU A 337 2.75 21.42 2.90
CA LEU A 337 1.40 21.83 3.28
C LEU A 337 0.45 21.99 2.07
N HIS A 338 0.92 21.82 0.84
CA HIS A 338 0.10 22.07 -0.35
C HIS A 338 -1.00 21.03 -0.56
N VAL A 339 -0.66 19.75 -0.47
CA VAL A 339 -1.60 18.64 -0.69
C VAL A 339 -1.42 17.59 0.42
N PRO A 340 -2.49 17.22 1.15
CA PRO A 340 -2.39 16.29 2.28
C PRO A 340 -1.79 14.92 1.93
N SER A 341 -1.92 14.49 0.68
CA SER A 341 -1.47 13.19 0.19
C SER A 341 -0.08 13.18 -0.43
N ASP A 342 0.62 14.31 -0.53
CA ASP A 342 1.94 14.36 -1.19
C ASP A 342 3.04 13.75 -0.32
N VAL A 343 2.99 13.97 1.01
CA VAL A 343 3.98 13.46 1.97
C VAL A 343 3.34 12.39 2.84
N ILE A 344 3.50 11.13 2.44
CA ILE A 344 2.90 9.97 3.09
C ILE A 344 3.92 9.33 4.04
N VAL A 345 3.58 9.18 5.32
CA VAL A 345 4.52 8.84 6.41
C VAL A 345 5.36 7.58 6.15
N ASP A 346 4.76 6.50 5.68
CA ASP A 346 5.42 5.22 5.40
C ASP A 346 6.46 5.29 4.29
N ALA A 347 6.29 6.20 3.32
CA ALA A 347 7.27 6.40 2.24
C ALA A 347 8.25 7.54 2.54
N SER A 348 7.74 8.65 3.10
CA SER A 348 8.51 9.86 3.35
C SER A 348 9.51 9.69 4.49
N MET A 349 9.16 8.98 5.58
CA MET A 349 10.08 8.76 6.69
C MET A 349 11.29 7.90 6.28
N PRO A 350 11.13 6.75 5.61
CA PRO A 350 12.28 6.01 5.08
C PRO A 350 13.08 6.78 4.04
N ALA A 351 12.44 7.56 3.17
CA ALA A 351 13.15 8.39 2.19
C ALA A 351 14.05 9.44 2.86
N MET A 352 13.52 10.13 3.88
CA MET A 352 14.29 11.07 4.71
C MET A 352 15.42 10.37 5.44
N ILE A 353 15.16 9.23 6.10
CA ILE A 353 16.18 8.47 6.83
C ILE A 353 17.30 7.99 5.90
N ARG A 354 16.95 7.50 4.71
CA ARG A 354 17.93 7.08 3.70
C ARG A 354 18.77 8.25 3.19
N THR A 355 18.21 9.45 3.16
CA THR A 355 18.84 10.68 2.66
C THR A 355 19.50 11.44 3.82
N SER A 356 20.32 10.73 4.62
CA SER A 356 21.10 11.31 5.72
C SER A 356 20.27 11.93 6.86
N GLY A 357 18.96 11.70 6.91
CA GLY A 357 18.06 12.41 7.82
C GLY A 357 17.51 13.71 7.26
N HIS A 358 17.67 13.99 5.96
CA HIS A 358 17.33 15.28 5.37
C HIS A 358 16.03 15.26 4.56
N MET A 359 15.42 16.44 4.42
CA MET A 359 14.41 16.74 3.41
C MET A 359 14.85 17.94 2.55
N TRP A 360 14.14 18.19 1.46
CA TRP A 360 14.46 19.29 0.54
C TRP A 360 13.89 20.61 1.03
N GLY A 361 14.71 21.65 1.08
CA GLY A 361 14.31 23.01 1.47
C GLY A 361 13.87 23.88 0.28
N PRO A 362 13.44 25.13 0.53
CA PRO A 362 13.04 26.08 -0.51
C PRO A 362 14.15 26.43 -1.50
N ASP A 363 15.41 26.30 -1.08
CA ASP A 363 16.61 26.49 -1.90
C ASP A 363 16.91 25.30 -2.84
N GLY A 364 16.17 24.20 -2.71
CA GLY A 364 16.40 22.98 -3.47
C GLY A 364 17.57 22.13 -2.97
N GLU A 365 18.02 22.34 -1.73
CA GLU A 365 19.09 21.56 -1.09
C GLU A 365 18.57 20.71 0.08
N GLU A 366 19.40 19.78 0.56
CA GLU A 366 19.09 18.88 1.68
C GLU A 366 19.35 19.56 3.04
N HIS A 367 18.37 19.52 3.95
CA HIS A 367 18.49 20.08 5.32
C HIS A 367 17.93 19.12 6.39
N ASP A 368 18.44 19.23 7.61
CA ASP A 368 17.84 18.58 8.79
C ASP A 368 16.39 19.06 9.01
N THR A 369 15.54 18.21 9.58
CA THR A 369 14.10 18.47 9.73
C THR A 369 13.55 18.10 11.11
N VAL A 370 12.56 18.86 11.56
CA VAL A 370 11.62 18.45 12.61
C VAL A 370 10.49 17.67 11.95
N ALA A 371 10.57 16.33 12.02
CA ALA A 371 9.57 15.43 11.44
C ALA A 371 8.38 15.25 12.38
N VAL A 372 7.30 15.98 12.13
CA VAL A 372 6.09 15.95 12.95
C VAL A 372 5.23 14.73 12.60
N ILE A 373 5.04 13.86 13.59
CA ILE A 373 4.07 12.74 13.58
C ILE A 373 3.21 12.93 14.84
N PRO A 374 2.02 13.56 14.74
CA PRO A 374 1.30 14.03 15.92
C PRO A 374 0.98 12.94 16.94
N ASP A 375 0.40 11.82 16.50
CA ASP A 375 0.08 10.70 17.37
C ASP A 375 1.32 9.84 17.68
N SER A 376 1.45 9.41 18.93
CA SER A 376 2.64 8.71 19.42
C SER A 376 2.60 7.19 19.28
N SER A 377 1.51 6.58 18.76
CA SER A 377 1.39 5.11 18.62
C SER A 377 2.57 4.47 17.89
N TYR A 378 3.09 5.16 16.86
CA TYR A 378 4.11 4.61 15.96
C TYR A 378 5.31 5.52 15.76
N ALA A 379 5.26 6.77 16.22
CA ALA A 379 6.32 7.76 15.99
C ALA A 379 7.71 7.30 16.52
N GLY A 380 7.72 6.59 17.65
CA GLY A 380 8.94 6.15 18.33
C GLY A 380 9.81 5.20 17.50
N ILE A 381 9.24 4.42 16.57
CA ILE A 381 10.02 3.49 15.74
C ILE A 381 10.97 4.24 14.81
N TYR A 382 10.51 5.36 14.24
CA TYR A 382 11.33 6.17 13.33
C TYR A 382 12.40 6.94 14.11
N GLN A 383 12.05 7.45 15.31
CA GLN A 383 13.03 8.08 16.18
C GLN A 383 14.15 7.11 16.57
N ALA A 384 13.83 5.85 16.90
CA ALA A 384 14.83 4.83 17.21
C ALA A 384 15.79 4.56 16.02
N VAL A 385 15.29 4.59 14.78
CA VAL A 385 16.13 4.42 13.57
C VAL A 385 17.03 5.64 13.34
N ILE A 386 16.50 6.86 13.55
CA ILE A 386 17.26 8.11 13.45
C ILE A 386 18.41 8.12 14.47
N GLU A 387 18.12 7.75 15.72
CA GLU A 387 19.11 7.66 16.79
C GLU A 387 20.18 6.62 16.49
N ASP A 388 19.78 5.45 16.00
CA ASP A 388 20.70 4.40 15.58
C ASP A 388 21.59 4.85 14.42
N CYS A 389 21.04 5.52 13.40
CA CYS A 389 21.84 6.03 12.28
C CYS A 389 22.79 7.15 12.72
N ARG A 390 22.37 8.03 13.64
CA ARG A 390 23.23 9.04 14.24
C ARG A 390 24.40 8.43 15.02
N ALA A 391 24.16 7.33 15.74
CA ALA A 391 25.15 6.64 16.55
C ALA A 391 26.11 5.75 15.73
N ASN A 392 25.58 5.03 14.74
CA ASN A 392 26.25 3.94 14.04
C ASN A 392 26.50 4.22 12.55
N GLY A 393 26.10 5.39 12.05
CA GLY A 393 26.15 5.72 10.63
C GLY A 393 25.02 5.07 9.83
N ALA A 394 25.02 5.31 8.52
CA ALA A 394 24.06 4.72 7.59
C ALA A 394 24.12 3.18 7.60
N PHE A 395 23.04 2.53 7.17
CA PHE A 395 23.08 1.09 6.89
C PHE A 395 24.02 0.76 5.72
N ASP A 396 24.55 -0.45 5.71
CA ASP A 396 25.32 -1.00 4.60
C ASP A 396 24.52 -2.11 3.89
N PRO A 397 23.92 -1.83 2.72
CA PRO A 397 23.14 -2.82 1.96
C PRO A 397 23.94 -4.06 1.55
N ALA A 398 25.28 -3.98 1.50
CA ALA A 398 26.14 -5.11 1.13
C ALA A 398 26.19 -6.19 2.21
N THR A 399 26.00 -5.80 3.48
CA THR A 399 26.24 -6.68 4.64
C THR A 399 25.03 -6.82 5.56
N MET A 400 24.09 -5.87 5.54
CA MET A 400 22.95 -5.89 6.45
C MET A 400 22.03 -7.11 6.26
N GLY A 401 21.45 -7.56 7.38
CA GLY A 401 20.41 -8.60 7.42
C GLY A 401 19.11 -8.11 6.82
N SER A 402 18.01 -8.79 7.15
CA SER A 402 16.67 -8.46 6.68
C SER A 402 15.64 -8.46 7.79
N VAL A 403 14.63 -7.60 7.68
CA VAL A 403 13.48 -7.60 8.60
C VAL A 403 12.18 -7.87 7.83
N PRO A 404 11.81 -9.15 7.62
CA PRO A 404 10.49 -9.54 7.16
C PRO A 404 9.37 -9.06 8.08
N ASN A 405 8.14 -9.02 7.58
CA ASN A 405 6.96 -8.67 8.36
C ASN A 405 5.84 -9.70 8.22
N VAL A 406 5.30 -10.10 9.38
CA VAL A 406 4.04 -10.81 9.53
C VAL A 406 3.02 -9.83 10.11
N GLY A 407 2.10 -9.36 9.28
CA GLY A 407 1.20 -8.26 9.60
C GLY A 407 -0.25 -8.69 9.80
N LEU A 408 -0.84 -8.32 10.93
CA LEU A 408 -2.27 -8.47 11.18
C LEU A 408 -3.04 -7.49 10.29
N MET A 409 -3.87 -8.00 9.37
CA MET A 409 -4.64 -7.14 8.46
C MET A 409 -5.98 -7.72 8.02
N ALA A 410 -6.22 -9.02 8.24
CA ALA A 410 -7.41 -9.69 7.76
C ALA A 410 -8.69 -8.98 8.26
N LEU A 411 -9.72 -8.93 7.41
CA LEU A 411 -11.04 -8.39 7.76
C LEU A 411 -11.01 -6.91 8.22
N LYS A 412 -10.10 -6.11 7.63
CA LYS A 412 -9.88 -4.69 7.96
C LYS A 412 -9.53 -4.47 9.44
N ALA A 413 -8.61 -5.26 9.96
CA ALA A 413 -8.15 -5.14 11.35
C ALA A 413 -7.68 -3.71 11.69
N GLU A 414 -7.96 -3.30 12.92
CA GLU A 414 -7.46 -2.09 13.57
C GLU A 414 -7.88 -0.78 12.85
N GLU A 415 -6.96 0.17 12.66
CA GLU A 415 -7.24 1.49 12.09
C GLU A 415 -7.78 1.45 10.66
N TYR A 416 -7.44 0.42 9.88
CA TYR A 416 -7.84 0.34 8.47
C TYR A 416 -9.33 -0.02 8.32
N GLY A 417 -9.96 -0.47 9.40
CA GLY A 417 -11.40 -0.65 9.52
C GLY A 417 -12.14 0.53 10.17
N SER A 418 -11.46 1.60 10.57
CA SER A 418 -12.03 2.64 11.47
C SER A 418 -12.77 3.79 10.77
N HIS A 419 -12.73 3.86 9.44
CA HIS A 419 -13.17 5.06 8.70
C HIS A 419 -14.63 5.45 8.93
N ASP A 420 -15.53 4.47 9.01
CA ASP A 420 -16.95 4.65 9.28
C ASP A 420 -17.27 4.83 10.77
N LYS A 421 -16.23 4.80 11.62
CA LYS A 421 -16.25 4.92 13.08
C LYS A 421 -15.34 6.03 13.58
N THR A 422 -14.99 6.98 12.72
CA THR A 422 -14.17 8.16 13.05
C THR A 422 -15.03 9.41 12.90
N PHE A 423 -15.04 10.28 13.90
CA PHE A 423 -15.92 11.45 13.94
C PHE A 423 -15.16 12.68 14.47
N GLU A 424 -15.43 13.83 13.87
CA GLU A 424 -15.11 15.15 14.43
C GLU A 424 -16.27 15.58 15.35
N LEU A 425 -15.95 15.97 16.59
CA LEU A 425 -16.98 16.14 17.62
C LEU A 425 -17.61 17.54 17.57
N PRO A 426 -18.95 17.64 17.67
CA PRO A 426 -19.65 18.91 17.48
C PRO A 426 -19.53 19.86 18.68
N GLY A 427 -19.07 19.38 19.84
CA GLY A 427 -19.04 20.15 21.07
C GLY A 427 -18.51 19.34 22.26
N ALA A 428 -18.44 20.00 23.41
CA ALA A 428 -18.05 19.35 24.66
C ALA A 428 -19.12 18.36 25.15
N GLY A 429 -18.68 17.21 25.64
CA GLY A 429 -19.55 16.14 26.10
C GLY A 429 -18.79 14.84 26.31
N VAL A 430 -19.50 13.73 26.10
CA VAL A 430 -18.97 12.38 26.29
C VAL A 430 -19.36 11.53 25.08
N VAL A 431 -18.41 10.77 24.53
CA VAL A 431 -18.72 9.68 23.59
C VAL A 431 -18.85 8.38 24.37
N ARG A 432 -20.02 7.75 24.30
CA ARG A 432 -20.31 6.43 24.89
C ARG A 432 -20.49 5.39 23.82
N VAL A 433 -19.90 4.22 24.06
CA VAL A 433 -20.18 3.00 23.30
C VAL A 433 -20.97 2.07 24.19
N THR A 434 -22.17 1.70 23.75
CA THR A 434 -23.06 0.79 24.48
C THR A 434 -23.30 -0.50 23.72
N ASN A 435 -23.47 -1.60 24.44
CA ASN A 435 -23.89 -2.88 23.87
C ASN A 435 -25.43 -2.96 23.68
N ALA A 436 -25.94 -4.06 23.12
CA ALA A 436 -27.39 -4.21 22.90
C ALA A 436 -28.22 -4.24 24.20
N ALA A 437 -27.59 -4.55 25.35
CA ALA A 437 -28.23 -4.49 26.67
C ALA A 437 -28.28 -3.06 27.25
N GLY A 438 -27.67 -2.08 26.58
CA GLY A 438 -27.57 -0.69 27.03
C GLY A 438 -26.46 -0.42 28.03
N GLU A 439 -25.55 -1.39 28.25
CA GLU A 439 -24.40 -1.24 29.14
C GLU A 439 -23.29 -0.47 28.41
N THR A 440 -22.69 0.52 29.09
CA THR A 440 -21.55 1.26 28.53
C THR A 440 -20.29 0.41 28.62
N VAL A 441 -19.66 0.13 27.48
CA VAL A 441 -18.43 -0.67 27.37
C VAL A 441 -17.19 0.19 27.18
N LEU A 442 -17.33 1.36 26.55
CA LEU A 442 -16.27 2.37 26.39
C LEU A 442 -16.87 3.77 26.58
N GLU A 443 -16.10 4.69 27.16
CA GLU A 443 -16.53 6.07 27.40
C GLU A 443 -15.33 7.02 27.33
N HIS A 444 -15.46 8.18 26.67
CA HIS A 444 -14.43 9.20 26.56
C HIS A 444 -15.04 10.59 26.73
N ASP A 445 -14.41 11.43 27.56
CA ASP A 445 -14.67 12.87 27.54
C ASP A 445 -14.14 13.45 26.23
N VAL A 446 -14.88 14.38 25.64
CA VAL A 446 -14.54 15.01 24.35
C VAL A 446 -14.87 16.50 24.37
N GLU A 447 -14.14 17.27 23.58
CA GLU A 447 -14.37 18.69 23.32
C GLU A 447 -14.76 18.96 21.86
N GLN A 448 -15.08 20.22 21.54
CA GLN A 448 -15.41 20.62 20.18
C GLN A 448 -14.21 20.44 19.25
N GLY A 449 -14.43 19.79 18.10
CA GLY A 449 -13.40 19.56 17.08
C GLY A 449 -12.51 18.36 17.36
N ASP A 450 -12.57 17.77 18.56
CA ASP A 450 -11.84 16.54 18.86
C ASP A 450 -12.13 15.46 17.83
N ILE A 451 -11.15 14.59 17.61
CA ILE A 451 -11.29 13.47 16.69
C ILE A 451 -11.42 12.22 17.53
N TRP A 452 -12.61 11.61 17.54
CA TRP A 452 -12.83 10.32 18.19
C TRP A 452 -12.88 9.20 17.17
N ARG A 453 -12.36 8.03 17.54
CA ARG A 453 -12.29 6.87 16.66
C ARG A 453 -12.53 5.57 17.42
N ALA A 454 -13.19 4.62 16.75
CA ALA A 454 -13.19 3.22 17.15
C ALA A 454 -12.59 2.26 16.10
N CYS A 455 -11.89 1.25 16.61
CA CYS A 455 -11.22 0.19 15.85
C CYS A 455 -11.80 -1.19 16.21
N GLN A 456 -11.63 -2.17 15.31
CA GLN A 456 -12.09 -3.55 15.52
C GLN A 456 -11.05 -4.55 15.01
N THR A 457 -10.77 -5.57 15.80
CA THR A 457 -9.84 -6.65 15.44
C THR A 457 -10.45 -7.99 15.84
N LYS A 458 -10.78 -8.80 14.82
CA LYS A 458 -11.47 -10.08 15.00
C LYS A 458 -10.53 -11.16 15.52
N ASP A 459 -11.01 -11.98 16.45
CA ASP A 459 -10.24 -13.06 17.06
C ASP A 459 -9.62 -14.03 16.03
N VAL A 460 -10.41 -14.41 15.02
CA VAL A 460 -9.95 -15.29 13.93
C VAL A 460 -8.73 -14.73 13.19
N ALA A 461 -8.66 -13.40 13.02
CA ALA A 461 -7.53 -12.75 12.38
C ALA A 461 -6.28 -12.80 13.28
N VAL A 462 -6.44 -12.58 14.60
CA VAL A 462 -5.34 -12.65 15.58
C VAL A 462 -4.77 -14.07 15.67
N ARG A 463 -5.65 -15.07 15.75
CA ARG A 463 -5.25 -16.48 15.82
C ARG A 463 -4.46 -16.92 14.57
N ASP A 464 -4.93 -16.54 13.38
CA ASP A 464 -4.21 -16.81 12.14
C ASP A 464 -2.87 -16.06 12.06
N TRP A 465 -2.83 -14.82 12.52
CA TRP A 465 -1.61 -14.01 12.57
C TRP A 465 -0.52 -14.64 13.47
N VAL A 466 -0.90 -15.16 14.64
CA VAL A 466 0.02 -15.91 15.52
C VAL A 466 0.51 -17.19 14.85
N LYS A 467 -0.39 -17.96 14.22
CA LYS A 467 -0.03 -19.16 13.45
C LYS A 467 0.98 -18.83 12.34
N LEU A 468 0.75 -17.74 11.60
CA LEU A 468 1.63 -17.30 10.51
C LEU A 468 3.01 -16.92 11.06
N ALA A 469 3.07 -16.22 12.19
CA ALA A 469 4.33 -15.86 12.85
C ALA A 469 5.16 -17.10 13.22
N VAL A 470 4.55 -18.10 13.87
CA VAL A 470 5.21 -19.36 14.21
C VAL A 470 5.66 -20.10 12.95
N THR A 471 4.82 -20.14 11.92
CA THR A 471 5.13 -20.78 10.63
C THR A 471 6.37 -20.15 9.98
N ARG A 472 6.45 -18.81 9.96
CA ARG A 472 7.60 -18.09 9.38
C ARG A 472 8.87 -18.24 10.23
N ALA A 473 8.77 -18.16 11.55
CA ALA A 473 9.90 -18.39 12.45
C ALA A 473 10.47 -19.80 12.26
N ARG A 474 9.61 -20.81 12.16
CA ARG A 474 10.00 -22.20 11.91
C ARG A 474 10.66 -22.39 10.55
N ALA A 475 10.10 -21.79 9.50
CA ALA A 475 10.60 -21.93 8.13
C ALA A 475 11.97 -21.27 7.91
N THR A 476 12.27 -20.20 8.65
CA THR A 476 13.48 -19.40 8.45
C THR A 476 14.55 -19.62 9.52
N GLY A 477 14.16 -20.07 10.72
CA GLY A 477 15.02 -20.10 11.90
C GLY A 477 15.30 -18.73 12.50
N SER A 478 14.75 -17.65 11.95
CA SER A 478 14.91 -16.29 12.47
C SER A 478 14.03 -16.05 13.70
N PRO A 479 14.49 -15.26 14.69
CA PRO A 479 13.65 -14.82 15.79
C PRO A 479 12.43 -14.06 15.27
N ALA A 480 11.27 -14.31 15.88
CA ALA A 480 10.04 -13.55 15.62
C ALA A 480 9.70 -12.68 16.83
N VAL A 481 9.57 -11.38 16.60
CA VAL A 481 9.27 -10.41 17.66
C VAL A 481 7.89 -9.85 17.40
N PHE A 482 6.98 -9.98 18.37
CA PHE A 482 5.70 -9.28 18.39
C PHE A 482 5.91 -7.84 18.89
N TRP A 483 5.53 -6.85 18.09
CA TRP A 483 5.73 -5.43 18.38
C TRP A 483 4.44 -4.90 19.02
N LEU A 484 4.33 -5.08 20.32
CA LEU A 484 3.13 -4.77 21.10
C LEU A 484 3.54 -4.03 22.37
N ASP A 485 2.97 -2.84 22.56
CA ASP A 485 3.22 -1.98 23.72
C ASP A 485 2.23 -2.29 24.84
N GLU A 486 2.67 -2.90 25.94
CA GLU A 486 1.80 -3.22 27.07
C GLU A 486 1.15 -1.97 27.72
N THR A 487 1.64 -0.77 27.42
CA THR A 487 1.05 0.50 27.90
C THR A 487 -0.08 1.03 27.02
N ARG A 488 -0.31 0.43 25.85
CA ARG A 488 -1.52 0.65 25.03
C ARG A 488 -2.58 -0.37 25.39
N ALA A 489 -3.82 0.07 25.58
CA ALA A 489 -4.91 -0.82 25.99
C ALA A 489 -5.20 -1.90 24.93
N HIS A 490 -5.08 -1.54 23.65
CA HIS A 490 -5.28 -2.44 22.53
C HIS A 490 -4.21 -3.54 22.51
N ASP A 491 -2.95 -3.13 22.48
CA ASP A 491 -1.81 -4.03 22.43
C ASP A 491 -1.77 -4.93 23.67
N ALA A 492 -2.12 -4.43 24.86
CA ALA A 492 -2.22 -5.24 26.07
C ALA A 492 -3.25 -6.39 25.92
N ALA A 493 -4.39 -6.13 25.27
CA ALA A 493 -5.37 -7.17 24.95
C ALA A 493 -4.79 -8.18 23.93
N LEU A 494 -4.13 -7.70 22.87
CA LEU A 494 -3.47 -8.57 21.89
C LEU A 494 -2.36 -9.42 22.51
N ILE A 495 -1.56 -8.89 23.44
CA ILE A 495 -0.52 -9.66 24.16
C ILE A 495 -1.16 -10.86 24.90
N GLY A 496 -2.33 -10.65 25.51
CA GLY A 496 -3.10 -11.73 26.15
C GLY A 496 -3.51 -12.83 25.17
N LEU A 497 -4.01 -12.45 23.99
CA LEU A 497 -4.39 -13.38 22.92
C LEU A 497 -3.18 -14.09 22.31
N VAL A 498 -2.08 -13.38 22.04
CA VAL A 498 -0.82 -13.94 21.54
C VAL A 498 -0.30 -15.02 22.49
N ARG A 499 -0.24 -14.73 23.80
CA ARG A 499 0.19 -15.70 24.82
C ARG A 499 -0.72 -16.93 24.88
N THR A 500 -2.01 -16.77 24.62
CA THR A 500 -2.97 -17.88 24.54
C THR A 500 -2.70 -18.73 23.31
N TYR A 501 -2.65 -18.12 22.12
CA TYR A 501 -2.55 -18.85 20.86
C TYR A 501 -1.18 -19.43 20.56
N LEU A 502 -0.10 -18.88 21.13
CA LEU A 502 1.21 -19.53 21.07
C LEU A 502 1.22 -20.93 21.72
N GLN A 503 0.35 -21.19 22.71
CA GLN A 503 0.25 -22.51 23.37
C GLN A 503 -0.36 -23.59 22.47
N GLU A 504 -0.95 -23.20 21.34
CA GLU A 504 -1.58 -24.10 20.38
C GLU A 504 -0.64 -24.54 19.27
N HIS A 505 0.59 -24.04 19.29
CA HIS A 505 1.61 -24.32 18.30
C HIS A 505 2.85 -24.93 18.94
N ASP A 506 3.56 -25.76 18.19
CA ASP A 506 4.90 -26.19 18.57
C ASP A 506 5.87 -25.02 18.40
N THR A 507 6.33 -24.46 19.53
CA THR A 507 7.33 -23.40 19.58
C THR A 507 8.72 -23.89 20.03
N ASP A 508 8.92 -25.20 20.17
CA ASP A 508 10.18 -25.76 20.65
C ASP A 508 11.33 -25.38 19.71
N GLY A 509 12.39 -24.77 20.24
CA GLY A 509 13.54 -24.32 19.46
C GLY A 509 13.32 -23.04 18.65
N LEU A 510 12.19 -22.35 18.80
CA LEU A 510 11.98 -21.01 18.24
C LEU A 510 12.31 -19.94 19.27
N GLN A 511 12.86 -18.81 18.81
CA GLN A 511 12.92 -17.59 19.60
C GLN A 511 11.73 -16.69 19.24
N ILE A 512 10.79 -16.56 20.16
CA ILE A 512 9.61 -15.70 20.01
C ILE A 512 9.56 -14.74 21.20
N GLU A 513 9.57 -13.44 20.90
CA GLU A 513 9.59 -12.37 21.90
C GLU A 513 8.36 -11.46 21.73
N VAL A 514 7.98 -10.77 22.80
CA VAL A 514 6.99 -9.69 22.77
C VAL A 514 7.67 -8.45 23.35
N LEU A 515 7.84 -7.42 22.52
CA LEU A 515 8.56 -6.18 22.87
C LEU A 515 7.73 -4.96 22.45
N SER A 516 7.92 -3.83 23.16
CA SER A 516 7.37 -2.55 22.72
C SER A 516 7.88 -2.22 21.31
N PRO A 517 7.15 -1.45 20.48
CA PRO A 517 7.59 -1.11 19.13
C PRO A 517 8.99 -0.50 19.08
N GLU A 518 9.37 0.32 20.05
CA GLU A 518 10.70 0.92 20.09
C GLU A 518 11.79 -0.08 20.48
N ASP A 519 11.55 -0.95 21.47
CA ASP A 519 12.51 -1.97 21.87
C ASP A 519 12.67 -3.06 20.80
N ALA A 520 11.58 -3.43 20.15
CA ALA A 520 11.57 -4.32 19.01
C ALA A 520 12.36 -3.74 17.83
N MET A 521 12.23 -2.43 17.58
CA MET A 521 13.04 -1.71 16.61
C MET A 521 14.52 -1.77 16.98
N ARG A 522 14.91 -1.38 18.20
CA ARG A 522 16.31 -1.42 18.66
C ARG A 522 16.93 -2.82 18.55
N PHE A 523 16.21 -3.85 18.98
CA PHE A 523 16.62 -5.25 18.83
C PHE A 523 16.83 -5.63 17.36
N SER A 524 15.92 -5.21 16.48
CA SER A 524 16.01 -5.50 15.05
C SER A 524 17.17 -4.76 14.39
N LEU A 525 17.41 -3.49 14.75
CA LEU A 525 18.51 -2.68 14.23
C LEU A 525 19.89 -3.21 14.65
N GLU A 526 20.03 -3.67 15.89
CA GLU A 526 21.29 -4.27 16.36
C GLU A 526 21.63 -5.54 15.55
N ARG A 527 20.63 -6.37 15.27
CA ARG A 527 20.77 -7.60 14.50
C ARG A 527 21.01 -7.33 13.02
N ILE A 528 20.25 -6.41 12.41
CA ILE A 528 20.35 -6.12 10.98
C ILE A 528 21.75 -5.62 10.63
N ARG A 529 22.38 -4.82 11.49
CA ARG A 529 23.78 -4.35 11.31
C ARG A 529 24.82 -5.47 11.42
N ARG A 530 24.50 -6.57 12.11
CA ARG A 530 25.34 -7.77 12.21
C ARG A 530 25.11 -8.76 11.06
N GLY A 531 24.28 -8.42 10.09
CA GLY A 531 23.91 -9.34 9.00
C GLY A 531 22.88 -10.39 9.41
N GLU A 532 22.24 -10.22 10.57
CA GLU A 532 21.26 -11.17 11.13
C GLU A 532 19.82 -10.71 10.82
N ASP A 533 18.92 -11.68 10.62
CA ASP A 533 17.52 -11.40 10.26
C ASP A 533 16.59 -11.43 11.48
N THR A 534 15.54 -10.62 11.49
CA THR A 534 14.50 -10.61 12.53
C THR A 534 13.13 -10.51 11.90
N ILE A 535 12.19 -11.40 12.24
CA ILE A 535 10.81 -11.27 11.77
C ILE A 535 10.09 -10.27 12.68
N SER A 536 9.59 -9.19 12.11
CA SER A 536 8.65 -8.28 12.77
C SER A 536 7.24 -8.85 12.68
N VAL A 537 6.56 -9.00 13.81
CA VAL A 537 5.19 -9.51 13.88
C VAL A 537 4.33 -8.38 14.45
N THR A 538 3.53 -7.75 13.62
CA THR A 538 2.95 -6.42 13.96
C THR A 538 1.46 -6.31 13.63
N GLY A 539 0.82 -5.31 14.23
CA GLY A 539 -0.46 -4.76 13.76
C GLY A 539 -0.39 -4.20 12.33
N ASN A 540 -1.52 -3.75 11.82
CA ASN A 540 -1.77 -3.34 10.44
C ASN A 540 -1.02 -2.06 10.05
N VAL A 541 -1.00 -1.04 10.91
CA VAL A 541 -0.28 0.20 10.62
C VAL A 541 1.23 -0.04 10.58
N LEU A 542 1.77 -0.74 11.60
CA LEU A 542 3.19 -1.10 11.63
C LEU A 542 3.59 -2.05 10.49
N ARG A 543 2.69 -2.95 10.04
CA ARG A 543 2.92 -3.74 8.82
C ARG A 543 3.20 -2.81 7.64
N ASP A 544 2.38 -1.79 7.44
CA ASP A 544 2.60 -0.84 6.35
C ASP A 544 3.93 -0.10 6.52
N TYR A 545 4.19 0.44 7.72
CA TYR A 545 5.37 1.27 7.95
C TYR A 545 6.68 0.49 7.80
N LEU A 546 6.74 -0.73 8.36
CA LEU A 546 7.95 -1.54 8.35
C LEU A 546 8.20 -2.20 6.99
N THR A 547 7.15 -2.48 6.22
CA THR A 547 7.28 -3.04 4.86
C THR A 547 7.65 -2.00 3.81
N ASP A 548 7.67 -0.72 4.16
CA ASP A 548 8.38 0.31 3.41
C ASP A 548 9.77 0.61 3.99
N LEU A 549 9.86 0.80 5.31
CA LEU A 549 11.09 1.18 5.99
C LEU A 549 12.26 0.25 5.69
N PHE A 550 12.15 -1.03 6.06
CA PHE A 550 13.28 -1.96 5.91
C PHE A 550 13.62 -2.23 4.44
N PRO A 551 12.66 -2.48 3.53
CA PRO A 551 12.97 -2.65 2.12
C PRO A 551 13.63 -1.44 1.48
N ILE A 552 13.27 -0.21 1.87
CA ILE A 552 13.95 1.00 1.36
C ILE A 552 15.40 1.04 1.84
N MET A 553 15.69 0.65 3.07
CA MET A 553 17.08 0.58 3.58
C MET A 553 17.87 -0.60 2.99
N GLU A 554 17.21 -1.74 2.76
CA GLU A 554 17.85 -2.97 2.31
C GLU A 554 18.07 -3.01 0.80
N LEU A 555 17.09 -2.54 0.03
CA LEU A 555 16.98 -2.73 -1.41
C LEU A 555 16.93 -1.39 -2.17
N GLY A 556 16.82 -0.26 -1.46
CA GLY A 556 16.67 1.07 -2.05
C GLY A 556 15.25 1.34 -2.55
N THR A 557 14.32 0.40 -2.38
CA THR A 557 12.92 0.48 -2.80
C THR A 557 12.09 -0.62 -2.12
N SER A 558 10.84 -0.33 -1.80
CA SER A 558 9.84 -1.30 -1.34
C SER A 558 9.08 -1.99 -2.49
N ALA A 559 9.31 -1.60 -3.74
CA ALA A 559 8.61 -2.14 -4.90
C ALA A 559 9.03 -3.58 -5.27
N LYS A 560 10.17 -4.06 -4.77
CA LYS A 560 10.77 -5.37 -5.13
C LYS A 560 10.58 -6.41 -4.01
N MET A 561 9.38 -6.48 -3.46
CA MET A 561 9.04 -7.30 -2.29
C MET A 561 8.06 -8.42 -2.64
N LEU A 562 8.15 -9.54 -1.95
CA LEU A 562 7.06 -10.51 -1.89
C LEU A 562 5.97 -9.97 -1.00
N SER A 563 4.72 -10.04 -1.47
CA SER A 563 3.54 -9.70 -0.70
C SER A 563 2.54 -10.85 -0.80
N VAL A 564 2.63 -11.77 0.14
CA VAL A 564 1.79 -12.96 0.23
C VAL A 564 0.70 -12.71 1.26
N VAL A 565 -0.51 -13.15 0.94
CA VAL A 565 -1.66 -13.13 1.84
C VAL A 565 -2.17 -14.56 1.94
N PRO A 566 -1.72 -15.33 2.96
CA PRO A 566 -2.33 -16.61 3.29
C PRO A 566 -3.78 -16.34 3.68
N LEU A 567 -4.72 -16.83 2.86
CA LEU A 567 -6.14 -16.57 3.06
C LEU A 567 -6.65 -17.41 4.22
N LEU A 568 -7.59 -16.85 5.01
CA LEU A 568 -8.20 -17.55 6.14
C LEU A 568 -8.89 -18.86 5.70
N GLY A 569 -9.41 -18.89 4.47
CA GLY A 569 -9.99 -20.08 3.84
C GLY A 569 -9.00 -21.18 3.47
N GLY A 570 -7.68 -20.92 3.57
CA GLY A 570 -6.59 -21.86 3.31
C GLY A 570 -5.88 -21.68 1.96
N GLY A 571 -6.42 -20.86 1.06
CA GLY A 571 -5.78 -20.50 -0.21
C GLY A 571 -4.69 -19.44 -0.06
N GLY A 572 -4.24 -18.89 -1.19
CA GLY A 572 -3.22 -17.84 -1.26
C GLY A 572 -3.57 -16.72 -2.23
N LEU A 573 -3.33 -15.48 -1.79
CA LEU A 573 -3.32 -14.28 -2.63
C LEU A 573 -1.88 -13.75 -2.70
N PHE A 574 -1.41 -13.43 -3.89
CA PHE A 574 -0.04 -13.00 -4.18
C PHE A 574 -0.08 -11.64 -4.88
N GLU A 575 0.18 -10.58 -4.13
CA GLU A 575 0.22 -9.22 -4.67
C GLU A 575 1.58 -8.97 -5.34
N THR A 576 1.55 -8.55 -6.60
CA THR A 576 2.76 -8.28 -7.40
C THR A 576 3.40 -6.92 -7.08
N GLY A 577 2.69 -6.04 -6.36
CA GLY A 577 3.22 -4.74 -5.96
C GLY A 577 2.23 -3.94 -5.13
N ALA A 578 2.75 -2.99 -4.34
CA ALA A 578 1.96 -2.13 -3.46
C ALA A 578 1.59 -0.76 -4.07
N GLY A 579 2.15 -0.42 -5.25
CA GLY A 579 1.92 0.86 -5.93
C GLY A 579 0.62 0.91 -6.76
N GLY A 580 0.41 2.04 -7.45
CA GLY A 580 -0.67 2.19 -8.45
C GLY A 580 -0.30 1.62 -9.83
N SER A 581 -1.19 1.79 -10.81
CA SER A 581 -1.11 1.21 -12.16
C SER A 581 -0.33 2.06 -13.21
N ALA A 582 0.31 3.15 -12.77
CA ALA A 582 1.29 3.96 -13.52
C ALA A 582 0.79 4.58 -14.86
N PRO A 583 -0.12 5.57 -14.83
CA PRO A 583 -0.67 6.23 -16.03
C PRO A 583 0.40 6.83 -16.97
N LYS A 584 1.50 7.35 -16.42
CA LYS A 584 2.61 7.94 -17.20
C LYS A 584 3.36 6.90 -18.05
N HIS A 585 3.24 5.61 -17.74
CA HIS A 585 3.84 4.53 -18.53
C HIS A 585 2.98 4.23 -19.75
N VAL A 586 1.65 4.25 -19.60
CA VAL A 586 0.69 4.12 -20.71
C VAL A 586 0.89 5.27 -21.71
N GLN A 587 1.01 6.50 -21.22
CA GLN A 587 1.26 7.67 -22.08
C GLN A 587 2.53 7.49 -22.93
N GLN A 588 3.61 6.96 -22.33
CA GLN A 588 4.84 6.69 -23.07
C GLN A 588 4.66 5.58 -24.10
N LEU A 589 3.95 4.50 -23.77
CA LEU A 589 3.65 3.44 -24.74
C LEU A 589 2.85 4.00 -25.91
N VAL A 590 1.77 4.74 -25.66
CA VAL A 590 0.92 5.28 -26.74
C VAL A 590 1.70 6.27 -27.62
N GLN A 591 2.58 7.09 -27.04
CA GLN A 591 3.33 8.09 -27.81
C GLN A 591 4.56 7.53 -28.53
N GLN A 592 5.24 6.55 -27.94
CA GLN A 592 6.58 6.14 -28.34
C GLN A 592 6.76 4.62 -28.41
N ASN A 593 5.68 3.85 -28.23
CA ASN A 593 5.69 2.39 -28.20
C ASN A 593 6.80 1.84 -27.28
N TYR A 594 6.91 2.42 -26.09
CA TYR A 594 7.88 2.02 -25.06
C TYR A 594 7.20 1.92 -23.71
N LEU A 595 7.19 0.71 -23.13
CA LEU A 595 6.61 0.46 -21.81
C LEU A 595 7.70 0.26 -20.76
N ARG A 596 7.91 1.24 -19.88
CA ARG A 596 8.90 1.18 -18.80
C ARG A 596 8.38 0.56 -17.48
N TRP A 597 7.31 -0.23 -17.56
CA TRP A 597 6.78 -0.96 -16.41
C TRP A 597 7.69 -2.14 -16.05
N ASP A 598 8.10 -2.23 -14.79
CA ASP A 598 8.94 -3.31 -14.28
C ASP A 598 8.06 -4.43 -13.71
N SER A 599 8.03 -5.57 -14.40
CA SER A 599 7.24 -6.74 -14.04
C SER A 599 7.95 -7.67 -13.04
N LEU A 600 9.07 -7.25 -12.44
CA LEU A 600 9.78 -8.04 -11.43
C LEU A 600 8.85 -8.56 -10.33
N GLY A 601 7.92 -7.73 -9.84
CA GLY A 601 6.95 -8.14 -8.83
C GLY A 601 6.00 -9.25 -9.30
N GLU A 602 5.67 -9.29 -10.59
CA GLU A 602 4.87 -10.37 -11.20
C GLU A 602 5.65 -11.69 -11.22
N PHE A 603 6.96 -11.63 -11.51
CA PHE A 603 7.83 -12.81 -11.55
C PHE A 603 7.94 -13.43 -10.15
N LEU A 604 8.14 -12.57 -9.16
CA LEU A 604 8.26 -12.94 -7.76
C LEU A 604 6.96 -13.53 -7.20
N ALA A 605 5.82 -12.90 -7.48
CA ALA A 605 4.51 -13.42 -7.07
C ALA A 605 4.18 -14.76 -7.73
N LEU A 606 4.53 -14.94 -9.01
CA LEU A 606 4.33 -16.20 -9.73
C LEU A 606 5.16 -17.34 -9.13
N ALA A 607 6.43 -17.10 -8.79
CA ALA A 607 7.26 -18.11 -8.15
C ALA A 607 6.64 -18.59 -6.84
N VAL A 608 6.15 -17.66 -6.00
CA VAL A 608 5.52 -18.02 -4.72
C VAL A 608 4.12 -18.63 -4.90
N SER A 609 3.36 -18.21 -5.91
CA SER A 609 2.08 -18.83 -6.27
C SER A 609 2.26 -20.30 -6.66
N LEU A 610 3.30 -20.62 -7.45
CA LEU A 610 3.67 -21.99 -7.83
C LEU A 610 4.19 -22.79 -6.64
N GLU A 611 4.98 -22.18 -5.75
CA GLU A 611 5.46 -22.80 -4.51
C GLU A 611 4.29 -23.15 -3.57
N HIS A 612 3.37 -22.21 -3.35
CA HIS A 612 2.16 -22.43 -2.56
C HIS A 612 1.34 -23.58 -3.16
N LEU A 613 1.11 -23.55 -4.48
CA LEU A 613 0.38 -24.60 -5.18
C LEU A 613 1.04 -25.97 -4.99
N ALA A 614 2.36 -26.05 -5.10
CA ALA A 614 3.11 -27.28 -4.87
C ALA A 614 2.94 -27.78 -3.42
N GLY A 615 2.98 -26.87 -2.44
CA GLY A 615 2.82 -27.18 -1.03
C GLY A 615 1.42 -27.72 -0.69
N VAL A 616 0.36 -27.09 -1.22
CA VAL A 616 -1.04 -27.47 -0.87
C VAL A 616 -1.58 -28.63 -1.71
N THR A 617 -1.06 -28.85 -2.93
CA THR A 617 -1.53 -29.93 -3.82
C THR A 617 -0.57 -31.11 -3.95
N GLY A 618 0.69 -30.97 -3.50
CA GLY A 618 1.75 -31.95 -3.75
C GLY A 618 2.27 -31.96 -5.19
N ASN A 619 2.00 -30.92 -5.99
CA ASN A 619 2.44 -30.83 -7.38
C ASN A 619 3.96 -30.60 -7.49
N ALA A 620 4.71 -31.69 -7.66
CA ALA A 620 6.17 -31.65 -7.79
C ALA A 620 6.67 -30.80 -8.97
N ARG A 621 5.96 -30.80 -10.11
CA ARG A 621 6.35 -29.98 -11.27
C ARG A 621 6.15 -28.49 -11.01
N ALA A 622 5.09 -28.11 -10.29
CA ALA A 622 4.91 -26.72 -9.85
C ALA A 622 6.07 -26.27 -8.94
N LYS A 623 6.60 -27.16 -8.09
CA LYS A 623 7.80 -26.87 -7.28
C LYS A 623 9.03 -26.62 -8.16
N VAL A 624 9.26 -27.47 -9.16
CA VAL A 624 10.39 -27.28 -10.10
C VAL A 624 10.23 -25.96 -10.87
N LEU A 625 9.02 -25.63 -11.34
CA LEU A 625 8.73 -24.34 -12.00
C LEU A 625 9.03 -23.16 -11.06
N ALA A 626 8.62 -23.22 -9.79
CA ALA A 626 8.90 -22.18 -8.80
C ALA A 626 10.40 -21.98 -8.56
N ASP A 627 11.14 -23.07 -8.33
CA ASP A 627 12.56 -23.03 -8.01
C ASP A 627 13.40 -22.53 -9.19
N THR A 628 13.05 -22.94 -10.40
CA THR A 628 13.70 -22.47 -11.63
C THR A 628 13.36 -21.01 -11.94
N LEU A 629 12.15 -20.55 -11.64
CA LEU A 629 11.75 -19.16 -11.81
C LEU A 629 12.49 -18.22 -10.85
N ASP A 630 12.68 -18.62 -9.58
CA ASP A 630 13.46 -17.81 -8.62
C ASP A 630 14.92 -17.67 -9.07
N ARG A 631 15.54 -18.76 -9.54
CA ARG A 631 16.91 -18.71 -10.10
C ARG A 631 16.99 -17.86 -11.37
N ALA A 632 16.03 -18.02 -12.29
CA ALA A 632 15.93 -17.19 -13.49
C ALA A 632 15.77 -15.70 -13.16
N THR A 633 15.00 -15.38 -12.12
CA THR A 633 14.86 -14.01 -11.61
C THR A 633 16.18 -13.49 -11.02
N GLY A 634 16.97 -14.35 -10.37
CA GLY A 634 18.32 -14.02 -9.93
C GLY A 634 19.25 -13.65 -11.10
N THR A 635 19.31 -14.49 -12.14
CA THR A 635 20.09 -14.22 -13.37
C THR A 635 19.59 -12.95 -14.07
N PHE A 636 18.28 -12.76 -14.17
CA PHE A 636 17.66 -11.55 -14.74
C PHE A 636 18.14 -10.26 -14.06
N LEU A 637 18.26 -10.27 -12.74
CA LEU A 637 18.76 -9.15 -11.96
C LEU A 637 20.27 -8.95 -12.14
N ASP A 638 21.06 -10.03 -12.03
CA ASP A 638 22.52 -9.98 -12.18
C ASP A 638 22.95 -9.47 -13.58
N GLU A 639 22.17 -9.77 -14.62
CA GLU A 639 22.41 -9.36 -16.01
C GLU A 639 21.74 -8.00 -16.37
N ASP A 640 21.18 -7.29 -15.38
CA ASP A 640 20.51 -5.99 -15.52
C ASP A 640 19.45 -5.95 -16.63
N LYS A 641 18.57 -6.95 -16.65
CA LYS A 641 17.53 -7.11 -17.70
C LYS A 641 16.18 -6.47 -17.36
N SER A 642 16.13 -5.62 -16.33
CA SER A 642 14.98 -4.76 -16.07
C SER A 642 14.75 -3.76 -17.24
N PRO A 643 13.52 -3.25 -17.41
CA PRO A 643 13.23 -2.25 -18.44
C PRO A 643 14.12 -1.02 -18.29
N GLY A 644 14.77 -0.61 -19.38
CA GLY A 644 15.50 0.64 -19.43
C GLY A 644 14.55 1.84 -19.36
N ARG A 645 15.12 3.05 -19.36
CA ARG A 645 14.34 4.31 -19.34
C ARG A 645 14.40 5.12 -20.64
N LYS A 646 15.01 4.58 -21.70
CA LYS A 646 15.24 5.31 -22.96
C LYS A 646 14.91 4.44 -24.16
N LEU A 647 14.43 5.07 -25.22
CA LEU A 647 14.24 4.38 -26.50
C LEU A 647 15.55 3.74 -26.97
N GLY A 648 15.44 2.58 -27.61
CA GLY A 648 16.57 1.80 -28.08
C GLY A 648 17.14 0.83 -27.04
N SER A 649 16.79 0.93 -25.76
CA SER A 649 17.01 -0.15 -24.79
C SER A 649 15.83 -1.12 -24.75
N ILE A 650 16.01 -2.26 -24.08
CA ILE A 650 14.88 -3.14 -23.78
C ILE A 650 13.87 -2.43 -22.88
N ASP A 651 12.59 -2.66 -23.15
CA ASP A 651 11.48 -2.22 -22.32
C ASP A 651 10.84 -3.43 -21.60
N ASN A 652 9.63 -3.29 -21.08
CA ASN A 652 8.88 -4.36 -20.42
C ASN A 652 8.83 -5.66 -21.26
N ARG A 653 8.60 -5.59 -22.57
CA ARG A 653 8.51 -6.78 -23.43
C ARG A 653 9.86 -7.49 -23.56
N GLY A 654 10.94 -6.71 -23.67
CA GLY A 654 12.30 -7.25 -23.66
C GLY A 654 12.63 -7.92 -22.33
N SER A 655 12.17 -7.35 -21.21
CA SER A 655 12.34 -7.96 -19.89
C SER A 655 11.63 -9.32 -19.77
N HIS A 656 10.41 -9.45 -20.32
CA HIS A 656 9.68 -10.72 -20.35
C HIS A 656 10.38 -11.77 -21.20
N PHE A 657 10.94 -11.38 -22.35
CA PHE A 657 11.75 -12.27 -23.18
C PHE A 657 12.95 -12.82 -22.39
N TYR A 658 13.73 -11.94 -21.75
CA TYR A 658 14.90 -12.37 -20.99
C TYR A 658 14.53 -13.29 -19.82
N LEU A 659 13.47 -12.99 -19.09
CA LEU A 659 12.99 -13.91 -18.05
C LEU A 659 12.58 -15.27 -18.65
N ALA A 660 11.81 -15.29 -19.74
CA ALA A 660 11.40 -16.53 -20.39
C ALA A 660 12.61 -17.36 -20.87
N LYS A 661 13.64 -16.70 -21.40
CA LYS A 661 14.90 -17.32 -21.80
C LYS A 661 15.59 -17.97 -20.59
N TYR A 662 15.87 -17.19 -19.54
CA TYR A 662 16.56 -17.71 -18.35
C TYR A 662 15.76 -18.82 -17.65
N TRP A 663 14.42 -18.70 -17.64
CA TRP A 663 13.56 -19.72 -17.04
C TRP A 663 13.58 -21.02 -17.85
N ALA A 664 13.54 -20.95 -19.19
CA ALA A 664 13.69 -22.11 -20.05
C ALA A 664 15.07 -22.77 -19.90
N GLU A 665 16.14 -21.99 -19.76
CA GLU A 665 17.50 -22.49 -19.51
C GLU A 665 17.58 -23.23 -18.16
N GLU A 666 17.06 -22.65 -17.09
CA GLU A 666 16.99 -23.28 -15.76
C GLU A 666 16.15 -24.56 -15.76
N LEU A 667 15.03 -24.57 -16.49
CA LEU A 667 14.17 -25.74 -16.64
C LEU A 667 14.80 -26.86 -17.48
N ALA A 668 15.59 -26.52 -18.49
CA ALA A 668 16.33 -27.49 -19.29
C ALA A 668 17.54 -28.07 -18.52
N ALA A 669 18.13 -27.31 -17.59
CA ALA A 669 19.32 -27.70 -16.85
C ALA A 669 19.04 -28.46 -15.54
N GLN A 670 17.86 -28.32 -14.94
CA GLN A 670 17.50 -29.00 -13.69
C GLN A 670 17.47 -30.53 -13.83
N THR A 671 17.60 -31.24 -12.70
CA THR A 671 17.77 -32.70 -12.64
C THR A 671 16.69 -33.43 -11.83
N GLU A 672 15.72 -32.69 -11.31
CA GLU A 672 14.63 -33.12 -10.46
C GLU A 672 13.49 -33.76 -11.27
N ASP A 673 13.23 -33.29 -12.50
CA ASP A 673 12.27 -33.87 -13.44
C ASP A 673 12.86 -33.93 -14.87
N ALA A 674 13.31 -35.12 -15.27
CA ALA A 674 13.96 -35.34 -16.57
C ALA A 674 13.03 -35.14 -17.78
N GLU A 675 11.72 -35.39 -17.64
CA GLU A 675 10.77 -35.15 -18.72
C GLU A 675 10.54 -33.66 -18.93
N LEU A 676 10.44 -32.91 -17.83
CA LEU A 676 10.32 -31.45 -17.87
C LEU A 676 11.58 -30.83 -18.48
N ALA A 677 12.78 -31.28 -18.09
CA ALA A 677 14.03 -30.83 -18.69
C ALA A 677 14.07 -31.06 -20.21
N ALA A 678 13.69 -32.26 -20.65
CA ALA A 678 13.63 -32.58 -22.07
C ALA A 678 12.61 -31.72 -22.84
N ALA A 679 11.46 -31.41 -22.24
CA ALA A 679 10.43 -30.56 -22.85
C ALA A 679 10.92 -29.12 -23.07
N PHE A 680 11.74 -28.58 -22.16
CA PHE A 680 12.25 -27.21 -22.26
C PHE A 680 13.54 -27.07 -23.09
N GLN A 681 14.24 -28.16 -23.40
CA GLN A 681 15.49 -28.11 -24.18
C GLN A 681 15.34 -27.40 -25.53
N GLY A 682 14.25 -27.69 -26.26
CA GLY A 682 13.98 -27.08 -27.56
C GLY A 682 13.71 -25.58 -27.47
N LEU A 683 12.91 -25.18 -26.48
CA LEU A 683 12.60 -23.77 -26.23
C LEU A 683 13.85 -23.00 -25.79
N ALA A 684 14.62 -23.52 -24.83
CA ALA A 684 15.85 -22.91 -24.34
C ALA A 684 16.86 -22.68 -25.48
N THR A 685 17.07 -23.70 -26.32
CA THR A 685 17.95 -23.59 -27.50
C THR A 685 17.46 -22.52 -28.47
N THR A 686 16.16 -22.52 -28.79
CA THR A 686 15.58 -21.56 -29.73
C THR A 686 15.68 -20.12 -29.20
N LEU A 687 15.36 -19.88 -27.93
CA LEU A 687 15.44 -18.54 -27.33
C LEU A 687 16.88 -18.03 -27.25
N ALA A 688 17.86 -18.91 -27.02
CA ALA A 688 19.27 -18.56 -27.03
C ALA A 688 19.79 -18.25 -28.45
N GLU A 689 19.45 -19.08 -29.44
CA GLU A 689 19.88 -18.88 -30.83
C GLU A 689 19.21 -17.69 -31.51
N GLN A 690 17.99 -17.32 -31.10
CA GLN A 690 17.20 -16.23 -31.66
C GLN A 690 17.23 -14.94 -30.83
N GLU A 691 18.09 -14.83 -29.82
CA GLU A 691 18.14 -13.67 -28.93
C GLU A 691 18.24 -12.35 -29.70
N ASP A 692 19.24 -12.22 -30.58
CA ASP A 692 19.47 -10.98 -31.34
C ASP A 692 18.26 -10.62 -32.22
N THR A 693 17.65 -11.61 -32.87
CA THR A 693 16.45 -11.43 -33.71
C THR A 693 15.27 -10.92 -32.87
N ILE A 694 15.00 -11.58 -31.75
CA ILE A 694 13.87 -11.25 -30.87
C ILE A 694 14.07 -9.85 -30.29
N VAL A 695 15.26 -9.54 -29.76
CA VAL A 695 15.56 -8.21 -29.19
C VAL A 695 15.44 -7.14 -30.27
N HIS A 696 15.91 -7.40 -31.50
CA HIS A 696 15.74 -6.47 -32.61
C HIS A 696 14.26 -6.20 -32.91
N GLU A 697 13.44 -7.25 -33.06
CA GLU A 697 11.99 -7.12 -33.31
C GLU A 697 11.27 -6.33 -32.20
N LEU A 698 11.68 -6.51 -30.94
CA LEU A 698 11.12 -5.79 -29.79
C LEU A 698 11.57 -4.33 -29.69
N VAL A 699 12.77 -3.99 -30.20
CA VAL A 699 13.32 -2.63 -30.16
C VAL A 699 12.91 -1.81 -31.39
N GLU A 700 12.84 -2.41 -32.58
CA GLU A 700 12.57 -1.70 -33.84
C GLU A 700 11.20 -1.01 -33.84
N VAL A 701 10.21 -1.57 -33.13
CA VAL A 701 8.87 -0.98 -33.02
C VAL A 701 8.80 0.28 -32.15
N GLN A 702 9.84 0.56 -31.35
CA GLN A 702 9.89 1.71 -30.45
C GLN A 702 10.06 3.03 -31.22
N GLY A 703 9.79 4.15 -30.55
CA GLY A 703 9.93 5.51 -31.11
C GLY A 703 8.76 5.97 -31.99
N HIS A 704 7.74 5.12 -32.15
CA HIS A 704 6.55 5.40 -32.96
C HIS A 704 5.30 5.36 -32.09
N PRO A 705 4.25 6.13 -32.40
CA PRO A 705 2.98 6.02 -31.69
C PRO A 705 2.36 4.62 -31.82
N ALA A 706 1.78 4.11 -30.73
CA ALA A 706 1.04 2.85 -30.69
C ALA A 706 -0.45 3.13 -30.44
N ASP A 707 -1.32 2.41 -31.16
CA ASP A 707 -2.77 2.47 -30.96
C ASP A 707 -3.24 1.21 -30.24
N ILE A 708 -3.76 1.39 -29.03
CA ILE A 708 -4.34 0.33 -28.19
C ILE A 708 -5.87 0.37 -28.15
N GLY A 709 -6.52 1.29 -28.89
CA GLY A 709 -7.98 1.32 -29.06
C GLY A 709 -8.81 1.84 -27.89
N GLY A 710 -8.18 2.35 -26.83
CA GLY A 710 -8.85 2.87 -25.63
C GLY A 710 -7.83 3.19 -24.53
N TYR A 711 -8.29 3.57 -23.34
CA TYR A 711 -7.43 3.77 -22.17
C TYR A 711 -7.91 2.90 -21.00
N TYR A 712 -9.13 3.11 -20.52
CA TYR A 712 -9.74 2.32 -19.46
C TYR A 712 -10.34 1.01 -19.98
N ARG A 713 -10.73 0.96 -21.26
CA ARG A 713 -11.14 -0.25 -21.97
C ARG A 713 -10.42 -0.32 -23.34
N PRO A 714 -9.12 -0.66 -23.35
CA PRO A 714 -8.39 -0.89 -24.60
C PRO A 714 -9.00 -2.02 -25.43
N ASP A 715 -8.73 -2.02 -26.73
CA ASP A 715 -9.09 -3.14 -27.62
C ASP A 715 -8.07 -4.28 -27.47
N ASP A 716 -8.54 -5.48 -27.16
CA ASP A 716 -7.67 -6.63 -26.86
C ASP A 716 -6.76 -7.03 -28.03
N ALA A 717 -7.26 -6.92 -29.26
CA ALA A 717 -6.51 -7.32 -30.46
C ALA A 717 -5.41 -6.31 -30.77
N LYS A 718 -5.72 -5.01 -30.72
CA LYS A 718 -4.74 -3.93 -30.85
C LYS A 718 -3.70 -3.99 -29.75
N THR A 719 -4.14 -4.16 -28.50
CA THR A 719 -3.25 -4.26 -27.35
C THR A 719 -2.32 -5.45 -27.48
N SER A 720 -2.81 -6.63 -27.85
CA SER A 720 -1.98 -7.81 -28.09
C SER A 720 -0.96 -7.60 -29.22
N ALA A 721 -1.36 -6.94 -30.31
CA ALA A 721 -0.44 -6.64 -31.41
C ALA A 721 0.71 -5.71 -30.98
N VAL A 722 0.41 -4.70 -30.16
CA VAL A 722 1.42 -3.79 -29.59
C VAL A 722 2.32 -4.51 -28.57
N MET A 723 1.74 -5.36 -27.73
CA MET A 723 2.46 -6.00 -26.62
C MET A 723 3.21 -7.27 -27.01
N ARG A 724 2.93 -7.84 -28.19
CA ARG A 724 3.58 -9.06 -28.70
C ARG A 724 4.09 -8.90 -30.15
N PRO A 725 4.94 -7.89 -30.44
CA PRO A 725 5.33 -7.58 -31.81
C PRO A 725 6.37 -8.57 -32.40
N SER A 726 7.08 -9.33 -31.56
CA SER A 726 8.08 -10.31 -32.01
C SER A 726 7.42 -11.59 -32.52
N ALA A 727 7.41 -11.79 -33.83
CA ALA A 727 6.89 -13.01 -34.45
C ALA A 727 7.74 -14.23 -34.05
N THR A 728 9.06 -14.04 -33.95
CA THR A 728 10.00 -15.11 -33.56
C THR A 728 9.73 -15.59 -32.14
N LEU A 729 9.56 -14.69 -31.17
CA LEU A 729 9.24 -15.05 -29.79
C LEU A 729 7.88 -15.76 -29.69
N ASN A 730 6.86 -15.23 -30.36
CA ASN A 730 5.52 -15.83 -30.37
C ASN A 730 5.54 -17.26 -30.94
N ALA A 731 6.31 -17.49 -32.01
CA ALA A 731 6.47 -18.82 -32.61
C ALA A 731 7.24 -19.79 -31.69
N ALA A 732 8.28 -19.31 -31.01
CA ALA A 732 9.04 -20.11 -30.04
C ALA A 732 8.14 -20.56 -28.87
N LEU A 733 7.37 -19.64 -28.27
CA LEU A 733 6.45 -19.96 -27.16
C LEU A 733 5.31 -20.91 -27.56
N ALA A 734 4.88 -20.89 -28.83
CA ALA A 734 3.85 -21.78 -29.34
C ALA A 734 4.34 -23.23 -29.58
N SER A 735 5.65 -23.48 -29.49
CA SER A 735 6.23 -24.82 -29.64
C SER A 735 6.20 -25.66 -28.36
N LEU A 736 5.91 -25.03 -27.22
CA LEU A 736 5.72 -25.64 -25.89
C LEU A 736 4.25 -25.99 -25.66
#